data_AF-A0A3P1CVH1-F1
#
_entry.id   AF-A0A3P1CVH1-F1
#
_cell.length_a   1.000
_cell.length_b   1.000
_cell.length_c   1.000
_cell.angle_alpha   90.00
_cell.angle_beta   90.00
_cell.angle_gamma   90.00
#
_symmetry.space_group_name_H-M   'P 1'
#
loop_
_entity.id
_entity.type
_entity.pdbx_description
1 polymer ?
#
loop_
_entity_poly.entity_id
_entity_poly.type
_entity_poly.pdbx_seq_one_letter_code
_entity_poly.pdbx_strand_id
1 'polypeptide(L)'
;MESTLQYPVFEADQVLTNRHLNELFTYLDDQSRFTRTHLVGIGIVCGLNLTYNGSDQLTISAGCGVTSLGYLVQFEGINAKHCRVVDQLPVEFAGFNKGYSRLSGWELVEAAQTDTLPLSKIFLDDHEKIVMLLFEADQNDLRNCDTTDCSDKGQQVKFRVRPLLVNRREVETFFADQLKAGLEERFSLNDLHLKRFNVPFSTLQSAADVLTAFRNQILDLDSVPIAIEKLYTLFKPFLNDSIAPELTKIKAYREAHQDTFRIQYVVDLVDDLIRAYHELRDKAQECLTVCRPDETLFPYHLLLGKATVSTDDGEQNPALLEYRPFRTYFLPSPANTGRQPWRSELRMLFTRLTLMVSQFTVPEPPDVTANKDAALAIKVTPSSLGTRPLSERAIPYYYLPQKAGEHYVLHRYWNYQKSRAYRADTNLSYQAERYTAVPAVIKPLEVDIEPYNFFRIEGHIGLPYQTVLARLARLRKDNRLPFDLIALRAGTLPDDPAKDPDPQRLACECGDWDTLLEVLDGAHLNAEKLKQLKDQHEAMLAHNRSRFLFKNYAELHPALEHKAGVVRGGTFVIVYADNRKGPARGEAIGNGPLSTTPGFVESDFQVELRQRINTVTKPEDLKFLREILGLNLVNYFTDVKPAIADGIVFADFYLPYRDTSPCGSVSYQINEPKPSESEKPDVFGIKQTVYCWKDQTAYEFGIDDTFNVEELQNPDELKFVPDKPLQFVPQEQFQRLADGTIDPTDKKTKTFRLTYRSKTVYVTVKVPNAAFTVKLVKVQGSNEVQIRLVAEAKNLLSYRWKIQPEEFEISHAFETTSKPIPMDKFRGIIKGRGLGITLTVEEDFTHDQQADCSNELTRMFTETFLLNRLAEDMPF
;
A
#
# COMPACT_ATOMS: atom_id res chain seq x y z
N MET A 1 55.96 -0.04 2.81
CA MET A 1 56.98 -0.08 3.87
C MET A 1 56.77 -1.35 4.65
N GLU A 2 57.77 -2.24 4.70
CA GLU A 2 57.77 -3.37 5.64
C GLU A 2 57.84 -2.78 7.06
N SER A 3 56.79 -2.97 7.85
CA SER A 3 56.84 -2.66 9.29
C SER A 3 57.54 -3.83 9.99
N THR A 4 58.86 -3.84 9.99
CA THR A 4 59.63 -4.76 10.83
C THR A 4 59.36 -4.44 12.29
N LEU A 5 58.61 -5.32 12.96
CA LEU A 5 58.39 -5.28 14.40
C LEU A 5 59.73 -5.60 15.10
N GLN A 6 60.27 -4.67 15.87
CA GLN A 6 61.53 -4.83 16.60
C GLN A 6 61.29 -4.57 18.08
N TYR A 7 61.87 -5.40 18.94
CA TYR A 7 61.86 -5.22 20.39
C TYR A 7 63.27 -5.49 20.94
N PRO A 8 63.67 -4.80 22.02
CA PRO A 8 64.99 -5.02 22.61
C PRO A 8 65.07 -6.38 23.32
N VAL A 9 66.18 -7.10 23.13
CA VAL A 9 66.58 -8.25 23.94
C VAL A 9 67.82 -7.84 24.72
N PHE A 10 67.75 -7.92 26.06
CA PHE A 10 68.84 -7.47 26.93
C PHE A 10 69.82 -8.60 27.21
N GLU A 11 71.11 -8.30 27.10
CA GLU A 11 72.21 -9.24 27.38
C GLU A 11 72.75 -9.04 28.81
N ALA A 12 73.40 -10.07 29.35
CA ALA A 12 74.06 -9.97 30.65
C ALA A 12 75.10 -8.83 30.64
N ASP A 13 75.17 -8.11 31.76
CA ASP A 13 76.08 -6.95 31.97
C ASP A 13 75.86 -5.76 31.01
N GLN A 14 74.76 -5.72 30.26
CA GLN A 14 74.42 -4.59 29.39
C GLN A 14 74.02 -3.34 30.18
N VAL A 15 74.61 -2.19 29.84
CA VAL A 15 74.20 -0.88 30.38
C VAL A 15 72.95 -0.38 29.64
N LEU A 16 71.85 -0.19 30.36
CA LEU A 16 70.58 0.28 29.81
C LEU A 16 70.56 1.82 29.69
N THR A 17 69.99 2.30 28.59
CA THR A 17 69.76 3.73 28.33
C THR A 17 68.26 4.04 28.39
N ASN A 18 67.90 5.32 28.55
CA ASN A 18 66.49 5.74 28.47
C ASN A 18 65.84 5.32 27.14
N ARG A 19 66.59 5.32 26.02
CA ARG A 19 66.14 4.87 24.71
C ARG A 19 65.70 3.41 24.76
N HIS A 20 66.50 2.53 25.35
CA HIS A 20 66.17 1.10 25.45
C HIS A 20 64.90 0.84 26.26
N LEU A 21 64.71 1.57 27.37
CA LEU A 21 63.51 1.43 28.21
C LEU A 21 62.27 2.01 27.54
N ASN A 22 62.41 3.16 26.86
CA ASN A 22 61.32 3.78 26.12
C ASN A 22 60.92 2.95 24.89
N GLU A 23 61.87 2.34 24.19
CA GLU A 23 61.59 1.40 23.09
C GLU A 23 60.80 0.17 23.55
N LEU A 24 61.14 -0.40 24.70
CA LEU A 24 60.37 -1.49 25.31
C LEU A 24 58.94 -1.04 25.66
N PHE A 25 58.79 0.14 26.27
CA PHE A 25 57.49 0.69 26.60
C PHE A 25 56.64 0.93 25.34
N THR A 26 57.19 1.60 24.33
CA THR A 26 56.50 1.85 23.05
C THR A 26 56.05 0.54 22.41
N TYR A 27 56.90 -0.48 22.37
CA TYR A 27 56.51 -1.80 21.85
C TYR A 27 55.31 -2.39 22.59
N LEU A 28 55.31 -2.38 23.93
CA LEU A 28 54.23 -2.94 24.74
C LEU A 28 52.93 -2.12 24.64
N ASP A 29 53.04 -0.78 24.56
CA ASP A 29 51.91 0.12 24.36
C ASP A 29 51.27 -0.11 22.98
N ASP A 30 52.08 -0.18 21.92
CA ASP A 30 51.63 -0.46 20.56
C ASP A 30 50.93 -1.82 20.49
N GLN A 31 51.52 -2.89 21.05
CA GLN A 31 50.87 -4.21 21.07
C GLN A 31 49.53 -4.18 21.81
N SER A 32 49.44 -3.45 22.92
CA SER A 32 48.21 -3.33 23.70
C SER A 32 47.12 -2.57 22.94
N ARG A 33 47.48 -1.44 22.32
CA ARG A 33 46.58 -0.61 21.51
C ARG A 33 46.12 -1.34 20.26
N PHE A 34 47.03 -1.98 19.53
CA PHE A 34 46.69 -2.78 18.35
C PHE A 34 45.81 -3.97 18.70
N THR A 35 46.04 -4.65 19.83
CA THR A 35 45.16 -5.72 20.29
C THR A 35 43.72 -5.24 20.45
N ARG A 36 43.50 -4.07 21.09
CA ARG A 36 42.15 -3.50 21.24
C ARG A 36 41.55 -3.13 19.88
N THR A 37 42.26 -2.36 19.05
CA THR A 37 41.68 -1.86 17.80
C THR A 37 41.47 -2.94 16.74
N HIS A 38 42.39 -3.92 16.63
CA HIS A 38 42.38 -4.91 15.55
C HIS A 38 41.67 -6.21 15.93
N LEU A 39 41.69 -6.60 17.22
CA LEU A 39 41.06 -7.85 17.67
C LEU A 39 39.77 -7.61 18.46
N VAL A 40 39.58 -6.44 19.07
CA VAL A 40 38.34 -6.14 19.82
C VAL A 40 37.38 -5.28 18.99
N GLY A 41 37.78 -4.06 18.66
CA GLY A 41 36.97 -3.06 17.99
C GLY A 41 37.23 -1.66 18.55
N ILE A 42 36.57 -0.66 17.97
CA ILE A 42 36.66 0.76 18.37
C ILE A 42 35.27 1.34 18.65
N GLY A 43 35.18 2.42 19.42
CA GLY A 43 33.93 3.07 19.83
C GLY A 43 33.47 2.70 21.24
N ILE A 44 32.25 3.13 21.59
CA ILE A 44 31.65 2.90 22.92
C ILE A 44 31.25 1.43 23.07
N VAL A 45 31.86 0.70 24.01
CA VAL A 45 31.62 -0.74 24.23
C VAL A 45 30.38 -0.96 25.09
N CYS A 46 30.25 -0.23 26.19
CA CYS A 46 29.11 -0.32 27.10
C CYS A 46 28.95 0.96 27.93
N GLY A 47 27.72 1.26 28.35
CA GLY A 47 27.42 2.44 29.14
C GLY A 47 27.65 3.74 28.36
N LEU A 48 28.19 4.77 29.02
CA LEU A 48 28.37 6.12 28.46
C LEU A 48 27.08 6.67 27.83
N ASN A 49 25.95 6.39 28.47
CA ASN A 49 24.64 6.86 28.06
C ASN A 49 24.41 8.27 28.59
N LEU A 50 23.78 9.12 27.78
CA LEU A 50 23.35 10.44 28.19
C LEU A 50 21.92 10.36 28.70
N THR A 51 21.64 11.04 29.81
CA THR A 51 20.28 11.26 30.30
C THR A 51 20.17 12.70 30.75
N TYR A 52 19.25 13.45 30.16
CA TYR A 52 18.98 14.84 30.53
C TYR A 52 17.63 14.95 31.25
N ASN A 53 17.61 15.58 32.43
CA ASN A 53 16.41 15.65 33.26
C ASN A 53 15.37 16.69 32.79
N GLY A 54 15.64 17.42 31.70
CA GLY A 54 14.76 18.45 31.16
C GLY A 54 14.94 19.84 31.78
N SER A 55 15.80 20.00 32.80
CA SER A 55 16.07 21.28 33.48
C SER A 55 17.55 21.65 33.45
N ASP A 56 18.34 21.09 34.35
CA ASP A 56 19.64 21.61 34.78
C ASP A 56 20.65 20.49 35.05
N GLN A 57 20.28 19.23 34.85
CA GLN A 57 21.16 18.11 35.11
C GLN A 57 21.33 17.24 33.87
N LEU A 58 22.59 17.09 33.46
CA LEU A 58 23.03 16.17 32.43
C LEU A 58 23.81 15.04 33.08
N THR A 59 23.34 13.81 32.87
CA THR A 59 23.97 12.60 33.43
C THR A 59 24.69 11.86 32.31
N ILE A 60 25.92 11.45 32.57
CA ILE A 60 26.64 10.47 31.75
C ILE A 60 26.81 9.21 32.60
N SER A 61 26.34 8.06 32.12
CA SER A 61 26.48 6.81 32.85
C SER A 61 27.93 6.33 32.88
N ALA A 62 28.29 5.56 33.91
CA ALA A 62 29.54 4.80 33.91
C ALA A 62 29.64 3.90 32.67
N GLY A 63 30.85 3.67 32.17
CA GLY A 63 31.05 2.85 30.98
C GLY A 63 32.47 2.88 30.45
N CYS A 64 32.65 2.27 29.29
CA CYS A 64 33.94 2.29 28.61
C CYS A 64 33.81 2.26 27.08
N GLY A 65 34.88 2.72 26.42
CA GLY A 65 35.04 2.66 24.98
C GLY A 65 36.51 2.65 24.57
N VAL A 66 36.76 2.43 23.28
CA VAL A 66 38.12 2.37 22.71
C VAL A 66 38.23 3.41 21.61
N THR A 67 39.22 4.30 21.66
CA THR A 67 39.45 5.30 20.60
C THR A 67 40.01 4.66 19.32
N SER A 68 40.03 5.37 18.20
CA SER A 68 40.63 4.83 16.96
C SER A 68 42.13 4.57 17.06
N LEU A 69 42.83 5.22 18.01
CA LEU A 69 44.23 4.93 18.35
C LEU A 69 44.39 3.76 19.33
N GLY A 70 43.32 3.24 19.93
CA GLY A 70 43.37 2.10 20.85
C GLY A 70 43.47 2.45 22.33
N TYR A 71 43.30 3.72 22.69
CA TYR A 71 43.21 4.12 24.10
C TYR A 71 41.88 3.66 24.70
N LEU A 72 41.95 3.07 25.89
CA LEU A 72 40.78 2.67 26.66
C LEU A 72 40.27 3.89 27.43
N VAL A 73 39.07 4.35 27.07
CA VAL A 73 38.35 5.39 27.80
C VAL A 73 37.48 4.68 28.82
N GLN A 74 37.90 4.68 30.08
CA GLN A 74 37.09 4.23 31.20
C GLN A 74 36.56 5.47 31.93
N PHE A 75 35.25 5.55 32.11
CA PHE A 75 34.59 6.71 32.74
C PHE A 75 33.63 6.24 33.83
N GLU A 76 33.76 6.81 35.01
CA GLU A 76 32.97 6.42 36.20
C GLU A 76 31.54 6.97 36.18
N GLY A 77 31.24 7.87 35.25
CA GLY A 77 29.96 8.58 35.17
C GLY A 77 30.02 9.94 35.86
N ILE A 78 29.06 10.81 35.56
CA ILE A 78 28.94 12.14 36.17
C ILE A 78 27.49 12.60 36.17
N ASN A 79 27.07 13.29 37.24
CA ASN A 79 25.81 14.03 37.33
C ASN A 79 26.08 15.53 37.25
N ALA A 80 26.33 16.03 36.04
CA ALA A 80 26.75 17.41 35.84
C ALA A 80 25.57 18.38 35.99
N LYS A 81 25.78 19.44 36.78
CA LYS A 81 24.85 20.58 36.92
C LYS A 81 25.45 21.91 36.51
N HIS A 82 26.77 21.94 36.34
CA HIS A 82 27.51 23.12 35.97
C HIS A 82 28.52 22.78 34.87
N CYS A 83 29.07 23.79 34.23
CA CYS A 83 30.17 23.66 33.30
C CYS A 83 31.22 24.76 33.48
N ARG A 84 32.46 24.47 33.11
CA ARG A 84 33.59 25.41 33.12
C ARG A 84 34.03 25.67 31.69
N VAL A 85 34.25 26.93 31.33
CA VAL A 85 34.76 27.29 30.00
C VAL A 85 36.19 26.74 29.82
N VAL A 86 36.45 26.12 28.67
CA VAL A 86 37.77 25.66 28.27
C VAL A 86 38.10 26.27 26.91
N ASP A 87 38.97 27.27 26.91
CA ASP A 87 39.32 28.05 25.71
C ASP A 87 40.20 27.26 24.73
N GLN A 88 41.06 26.38 25.26
CA GLN A 88 41.92 25.49 24.48
C GLN A 88 42.02 24.14 25.20
N LEU A 89 41.77 23.05 24.47
CA LEU A 89 41.93 21.71 25.01
C LEU A 89 43.43 21.35 25.02
N PRO A 90 44.04 21.12 26.20
CA PRO A 90 45.45 20.77 26.29
C PRO A 90 45.63 19.32 25.82
N VAL A 91 46.04 19.14 24.57
CA VAL A 91 46.53 17.86 24.07
C VAL A 91 48.01 18.04 23.74
N GLU A 92 48.84 18.04 24.79
CA GLU A 92 50.29 18.05 24.64
C GLU A 92 50.80 16.61 24.64
N PHE A 93 50.84 16.00 23.46
CA PHE A 93 51.61 14.77 23.26
C PHE A 93 52.54 14.90 22.06
N ALA A 94 53.80 14.51 22.27
CA ALA A 94 54.88 14.59 21.29
C ALA A 94 54.49 13.89 19.96
N GLY A 95 54.17 14.70 18.95
CA GLY A 95 54.10 14.27 17.54
C GLY A 95 52.72 14.32 16.87
N PHE A 96 51.60 14.52 17.58
CA PHE A 96 50.27 14.52 16.97
C PHE A 96 49.41 15.70 17.38
N ASN A 97 49.77 16.88 16.88
CA ASN A 97 49.01 18.12 17.05
C ASN A 97 47.87 18.18 16.02
N LYS A 98 46.87 17.30 16.15
CA LYS A 98 45.69 17.25 15.27
C LYS A 98 44.67 18.39 15.52
N GLY A 99 45.14 19.55 15.97
CA GLY A 99 44.31 20.74 16.11
C GLY A 99 43.26 20.70 17.23
N TYR A 100 43.27 19.70 18.13
CA TYR A 100 42.41 19.70 19.33
C TYR A 100 42.63 20.94 20.21
N SER A 101 43.85 21.48 20.21
CA SER A 101 44.19 22.75 20.86
C SER A 101 43.41 23.97 20.33
N ARG A 102 42.73 23.85 19.17
CA ARG A 102 41.87 24.88 18.57
C ARG A 102 40.39 24.67 18.87
N LEU A 103 40.02 23.56 19.49
CA LEU A 103 38.65 23.32 19.94
C LEU A 103 38.44 24.04 21.27
N SER A 104 37.32 24.75 21.34
CA SER A 104 36.83 25.37 22.56
C SER A 104 35.58 24.65 23.04
N GLY A 105 35.31 24.69 24.33
CA GLY A 105 34.13 24.02 24.86
C GLY A 105 33.90 24.29 26.33
N TRP A 106 33.07 23.44 26.93
CA TRP A 106 32.75 23.54 28.34
C TRP A 106 32.92 22.19 29.04
N GLU A 107 33.80 22.13 30.03
CA GLU A 107 33.98 20.96 30.88
C GLU A 107 32.78 20.79 31.82
N LEU A 108 32.17 19.62 31.81
CA LEU A 108 31.04 19.27 32.67
C LEU A 108 31.54 18.99 34.09
N VAL A 109 30.89 19.60 35.09
CA VAL A 109 31.23 19.46 36.52
C VAL A 109 29.97 19.34 37.40
N GLU A 110 30.07 18.61 38.50
CA GLU A 110 28.93 18.36 39.41
C GLU A 110 28.66 19.54 40.34
N ALA A 111 29.72 20.10 40.93
CA ALA A 111 29.63 21.14 41.95
C ALA A 111 29.96 22.52 41.40
N ALA A 112 29.27 23.54 41.91
CA ALA A 112 29.56 24.93 41.62
C ALA A 112 30.92 25.34 42.19
N GLN A 113 31.73 26.01 41.39
CA GLN A 113 32.99 26.65 41.76
C GLN A 113 33.00 28.10 41.25
N THR A 114 34.01 28.89 41.63
CA THR A 114 34.10 30.32 41.32
C THR A 114 34.10 30.63 39.81
N ASP A 115 34.45 29.67 38.97
CA ASP A 115 34.62 29.78 37.52
C ASP A 115 33.64 28.90 36.71
N THR A 116 32.55 28.43 37.34
CA THR A 116 31.57 27.54 36.71
C THR A 116 30.24 28.25 36.42
N LEU A 117 29.59 27.86 35.32
CA LEU A 117 28.28 28.32 34.87
C LEU A 117 27.24 27.21 35.09
N PRO A 118 26.01 27.51 35.53
CA PRO A 118 24.96 26.50 35.66
C PRO A 118 24.49 25.99 34.29
N LEU A 119 24.17 24.71 34.20
CA LEU A 119 23.54 24.13 33.02
C LEU A 119 22.07 24.55 32.97
N SER A 120 21.59 24.78 31.76
CA SER A 120 20.16 25.00 31.49
C SER A 120 19.83 24.45 30.11
N LYS A 121 18.55 24.13 29.89
CA LYS A 121 18.10 23.69 28.57
C LYS A 121 18.49 24.68 27.46
N ILE A 122 18.29 25.96 27.72
CA ILE A 122 18.61 27.04 26.77
C ILE A 122 20.09 27.01 26.39
N PHE A 123 20.98 26.85 27.36
CA PHE A 123 22.42 26.76 27.11
C PHE A 123 22.83 25.49 26.35
N LEU A 124 22.21 24.35 26.65
CA LEU A 124 22.51 23.07 26.00
C LEU A 124 21.96 23.00 24.56
N ASP A 125 20.80 23.62 24.31
CA ASP A 125 20.22 23.73 22.97
C ASP A 125 20.88 24.84 22.14
N ASP A 126 21.51 25.84 22.78
CA ASP A 126 22.30 26.85 22.09
C ASP A 126 23.46 26.19 21.31
N HIS A 127 23.44 26.41 19.99
CA HIS A 127 24.35 25.76 19.04
C HIS A 127 24.42 24.22 19.14
N GLU A 128 23.36 23.60 19.66
CA GLU A 128 23.17 22.16 19.75
C GLU A 128 24.38 21.43 20.35
N LYS A 129 24.65 21.64 21.65
CA LYS A 129 25.85 21.10 22.28
C LYS A 129 25.91 19.57 22.17
N ILE A 130 27.04 19.07 21.70
CA ILE A 130 27.39 17.65 21.63
C ILE A 130 28.28 17.31 22.82
N VAL A 131 27.99 16.19 23.48
CA VAL A 131 28.79 15.69 24.58
C VAL A 131 29.95 14.86 24.02
N MET A 132 31.17 15.17 24.46
CA MET A 132 32.40 14.51 24.05
C MET A 132 33.20 14.10 25.29
N LEU A 133 33.68 12.85 25.33
CA LEU A 133 34.73 12.44 26.26
C LEU A 133 36.07 12.59 25.55
N LEU A 134 36.94 13.46 26.06
CA LEU A 134 38.30 13.62 25.58
C LEU A 134 39.26 12.83 26.47
N PHE A 135 40.06 11.97 25.86
CA PHE A 135 41.18 11.26 26.49
C PHE A 135 42.42 12.15 26.39
N GLU A 136 42.72 12.87 27.46
CA GLU A 136 43.86 13.76 27.59
C GLU A 136 45.07 12.99 28.12
N ALA A 137 46.24 13.30 27.56
CA ALA A 137 47.54 12.85 28.06
C ALA A 137 48.37 14.10 28.34
N ASP A 138 48.75 14.29 29.60
CA ASP A 138 49.53 15.44 30.06
C ASP A 138 50.94 14.97 30.44
N GLN A 139 51.94 15.47 29.73
CA GLN A 139 53.35 15.12 29.92
C GLN A 139 54.05 16.19 30.76
N ASN A 140 54.29 15.87 32.04
CA ASN A 140 54.94 16.76 32.98
C ASN A 140 56.43 16.41 33.13
N ASP A 141 57.32 17.40 32.94
CA ASP A 141 58.75 17.26 33.24
C ASP A 141 58.97 17.30 34.75
N LEU A 142 59.63 16.28 35.31
CA LEU A 142 59.91 16.16 36.74
C LEU A 142 61.26 16.77 37.13
N ARG A 143 61.86 17.57 36.24
CA ARG A 143 63.09 18.29 36.50
C ARG A 143 62.87 19.37 37.57
N ASN A 144 63.23 19.03 38.81
CA ASN A 144 63.37 19.99 39.88
C ASN A 144 64.82 20.49 39.90
N CYS A 145 65.05 21.72 39.42
CA CYS A 145 66.30 22.42 39.69
C CYS A 145 66.11 23.32 40.91
N ASP A 146 66.72 22.96 42.05
CA ASP A 146 66.94 23.88 43.15
C ASP A 146 68.32 24.56 42.99
N THR A 147 68.60 25.60 43.78
CA THR A 147 69.83 26.43 43.67
C THR A 147 71.15 25.67 43.88
N THR A 148 71.10 24.40 44.30
CA THR A 148 72.28 23.57 44.60
C THR A 148 72.28 22.19 43.94
N ASP A 149 71.17 21.75 43.34
CA ASP A 149 71.11 20.49 42.61
C ASP A 149 69.99 20.55 41.54
N CYS A 150 70.31 20.12 40.33
CA CYS A 150 69.31 19.90 39.30
C CYS A 150 69.26 18.42 38.94
N SER A 151 68.39 17.69 39.63
CA SER A 151 68.15 16.27 39.37
C SER A 151 67.15 16.10 38.22
N ASP A 152 67.59 15.51 37.12
CA ASP A 152 66.71 15.07 36.04
C ASP A 152 66.00 13.77 36.46
N LYS A 153 64.71 13.84 36.77
CA LYS A 153 63.90 12.71 37.24
C LYS A 153 63.03 12.12 36.12
N GLY A 154 63.33 12.43 34.86
CA GLY A 154 62.53 12.02 33.71
C GLY A 154 61.19 12.75 33.63
N GLN A 155 60.24 12.17 32.90
CA GLN A 155 58.94 12.77 32.60
C GLN A 155 57.81 11.83 33.02
N GLN A 156 56.69 12.38 33.47
CA GLN A 156 55.48 11.63 33.82
C GLN A 156 54.34 11.98 32.88
N VAL A 157 53.75 10.97 32.24
CA VAL A 157 52.52 11.12 31.47
C VAL A 157 51.32 10.77 32.35
N LYS A 158 50.40 11.71 32.54
CA LYS A 158 49.12 11.50 33.25
C LYS A 158 47.99 11.45 32.25
N PHE A 159 47.18 10.40 32.32
CA PHE A 159 45.98 10.28 31.49
C PHE A 159 44.76 10.74 32.27
N ARG A 160 43.87 11.49 31.62
CA ARG A 160 42.60 11.96 32.17
C ARG A 160 41.50 11.87 31.12
N VAL A 161 40.31 11.44 31.52
CA VAL A 161 39.11 11.54 30.68
C VAL A 161 38.34 12.79 31.08
N ARG A 162 38.17 13.74 30.17
CA ARG A 162 37.45 15.00 30.39
C ARG A 162 36.11 15.00 29.67
N PRO A 163 34.98 15.16 30.38
CA PRO A 163 33.67 15.31 29.76
C PRO A 163 33.45 16.77 29.32
N LEU A 164 33.18 16.97 28.04
CA LEU A 164 33.09 18.28 27.40
C LEU A 164 31.75 18.44 26.67
N LEU A 165 31.25 19.67 26.64
CA LEU A 165 30.26 20.15 25.69
C LEU A 165 30.98 20.90 24.57
N VAL A 166 30.69 20.54 23.33
CA VAL A 166 31.26 21.17 22.13
C VAL A 166 30.11 21.54 21.19
N ASN A 167 30.21 22.67 20.50
CA ASN A 167 29.18 23.07 19.53
C ASN A 167 29.09 22.06 18.37
N ARG A 168 27.86 21.77 17.89
CA ARG A 168 27.66 20.88 16.73
C ARG A 168 28.52 21.26 15.52
N ARG A 169 28.56 22.54 15.17
CA ARG A 169 29.33 23.05 14.01
C ARG A 169 30.83 22.79 14.12
N GLU A 170 31.39 22.86 15.33
CA GLU A 170 32.78 22.53 15.56
C GLU A 170 33.03 21.03 15.37
N VAL A 171 32.14 20.17 15.89
CA VAL A 171 32.21 18.73 15.67
C VAL A 171 32.11 18.38 14.17
N GLU A 172 31.19 19.02 13.44
CA GLU A 172 31.02 18.83 11.99
C GLU A 172 32.25 19.26 11.20
N THR A 173 32.91 20.35 11.61
CA THR A 173 34.09 20.87 10.91
C THR A 173 35.35 20.07 11.24
N PHE A 174 35.59 19.76 12.51
CA PHE A 174 36.82 19.11 12.96
C PHE A 174 36.81 17.59 12.80
N PHE A 175 35.63 16.96 12.85
CA PHE A 175 35.48 15.51 12.80
C PHE A 175 34.66 15.04 11.59
N ALA A 176 34.71 15.79 10.48
CA ALA A 176 34.01 15.47 9.24
C ALA A 176 34.29 14.05 8.74
N ASP A 177 35.53 13.57 8.85
CA ASP A 177 35.91 12.21 8.43
C ASP A 177 35.30 11.13 9.33
N GLN A 178 35.18 11.38 10.64
CA GLN A 178 34.44 10.51 11.56
C GLN A 178 32.97 10.43 11.16
N LEU A 179 32.35 11.57 10.87
CA LEU A 179 30.93 11.65 10.54
C LEU A 179 30.64 10.95 9.20
N LYS A 180 31.52 11.11 8.20
CA LYS A 180 31.45 10.42 6.90
C LYS A 180 31.66 8.91 7.01
N ALA A 181 32.68 8.48 7.76
CA ALA A 181 32.96 7.07 8.00
C ALA A 181 31.92 6.40 8.91
N GLY A 182 31.28 7.21 9.77
CA GLY A 182 30.34 6.82 10.81
C GLY A 182 29.06 6.21 10.26
N LEU A 183 28.35 6.87 9.35
CA LEU A 183 27.06 6.35 8.85
C LEU A 183 26.60 6.82 7.45
N GLU A 184 26.99 7.98 6.91
CA GLU A 184 26.29 8.47 5.70
C GLU A 184 26.54 7.62 4.44
N GLU A 185 27.76 7.18 4.15
CA GLU A 185 28.02 6.36 2.96
C GLU A 185 27.65 4.88 3.14
N ARG A 186 27.71 4.35 4.37
CA ARG A 186 27.38 2.93 4.64
C ARG A 186 25.88 2.66 4.80
N PHE A 187 25.08 3.69 5.09
CA PHE A 187 23.64 3.56 5.38
C PHE A 187 22.74 4.17 4.28
N SER A 188 23.28 4.85 3.27
CA SER A 188 22.50 5.43 2.17
C SER A 188 22.10 4.39 1.09
N LEU A 189 21.48 3.28 1.49
CA LEU A 189 20.94 2.26 0.58
C LEU A 189 19.42 2.38 0.54
N ASN A 190 18.91 3.04 -0.50
CA ASN A 190 17.49 3.37 -0.64
C ASN A 190 16.62 2.12 -0.69
N ASP A 191 15.43 2.19 -0.08
CA ASP A 191 14.38 1.23 -0.37
C ASP A 191 13.94 1.35 -1.83
N LEU A 192 13.80 0.20 -2.48
CA LEU A 192 13.23 0.10 -3.81
C LEU A 192 11.80 -0.40 -3.70
N HIS A 193 10.90 0.16 -4.49
CA HIS A 193 9.50 -0.25 -4.53
C HIS A 193 9.04 -0.42 -5.97
N LEU A 194 8.37 -1.54 -6.24
CA LEU A 194 7.68 -1.73 -7.50
C LEU A 194 6.34 -0.98 -7.46
N LYS A 195 6.02 -0.26 -8.54
CA LYS A 195 4.71 0.38 -8.68
C LYS A 195 3.61 -0.68 -8.72
N ARG A 196 2.50 -0.40 -8.02
CA ARG A 196 1.33 -1.28 -8.03
C ARG A 196 0.70 -1.30 -9.43
N PHE A 197 0.20 -2.47 -9.81
CA PHE A 197 -0.51 -2.65 -11.07
C PHE A 197 -1.78 -1.79 -11.08
N ASN A 198 -2.00 -1.05 -12.18
CA ASN A 198 -3.18 -0.19 -12.37
C ASN A 198 -3.46 0.81 -11.21
N VAL A 199 -2.40 1.46 -10.69
CA VAL A 199 -2.51 2.55 -9.71
C VAL A 199 -1.78 3.80 -10.22
N PRO A 200 -2.47 4.95 -10.38
CA PRO A 200 -3.90 5.17 -10.16
C PRO A 200 -4.78 4.34 -11.12
N PHE A 201 -6.04 4.10 -10.71
CA PHE A 201 -6.96 3.25 -11.45
C PHE A 201 -7.24 3.81 -12.86
N SER A 202 -7.15 2.92 -13.84
CA SER A 202 -7.62 3.12 -15.20
C SER A 202 -8.49 1.95 -15.63
N THR A 203 -9.45 2.21 -16.52
CA THR A 203 -10.35 1.17 -17.03
C THR A 203 -9.58 0.22 -17.94
N LEU A 204 -9.58 -1.08 -17.61
CA LEU A 204 -8.88 -2.12 -18.37
C LEU A 204 -9.88 -2.88 -19.26
N GLN A 205 -10.23 -2.32 -20.41
CA GLN A 205 -11.24 -2.91 -21.30
C GLN A 205 -10.66 -3.97 -22.24
N SER A 206 -9.46 -3.73 -22.74
CA SER A 206 -8.81 -4.53 -23.77
C SER A 206 -7.50 -5.15 -23.27
N ALA A 207 -6.99 -6.13 -24.02
CA ALA A 207 -5.67 -6.67 -23.76
C ALA A 207 -4.57 -5.59 -23.81
N ALA A 208 -4.69 -4.61 -24.71
CA ALA A 208 -3.74 -3.50 -24.83
C ALA A 208 -3.69 -2.63 -23.57
N ASP A 209 -4.84 -2.39 -22.91
CA ASP A 209 -4.93 -1.62 -21.67
C ASP A 209 -4.18 -2.35 -20.54
N VAL A 210 -4.41 -3.67 -20.42
CA VAL A 210 -3.72 -4.53 -19.45
C VAL A 210 -2.20 -4.54 -19.67
N LEU A 211 -1.74 -4.68 -20.92
CA LEU A 211 -0.31 -4.64 -21.23
C LEU A 211 0.32 -3.27 -20.93
N THR A 212 -0.41 -2.19 -21.19
CA THR A 212 0.02 -0.85 -20.84
C THR A 212 0.15 -0.68 -19.32
N ALA A 213 -0.78 -1.24 -18.54
CA ALA A 213 -0.69 -1.24 -17.09
C ALA A 213 0.57 -1.99 -16.58
N PHE A 214 0.95 -3.12 -17.20
CA PHE A 214 2.21 -3.80 -16.88
C PHE A 214 3.45 -2.96 -17.21
N ARG A 215 3.50 -2.33 -18.40
CA ARG A 215 4.61 -1.45 -18.79
C ARG A 215 4.79 -0.29 -17.80
N ASN A 216 3.67 0.27 -17.33
CA ASN A 216 3.65 1.38 -16.38
C ASN A 216 4.30 1.03 -15.03
N GLN A 217 4.28 -0.24 -14.63
CA GLN A 217 4.93 -0.68 -13.38
C GLN A 217 6.45 -0.56 -13.41
N ILE A 218 7.03 -0.71 -14.61
CA ILE A 218 8.48 -0.73 -14.86
C ILE A 218 8.91 0.44 -15.77
N LEU A 219 8.26 1.60 -15.65
CA LEU A 219 8.70 2.82 -16.33
C LEU A 219 10.02 3.36 -15.75
N ASP A 220 10.17 3.33 -14.42
CA ASP A 220 11.37 3.80 -13.71
C ASP A 220 12.28 2.63 -13.34
N LEU A 221 12.83 1.98 -14.36
CA LEU A 221 13.71 0.83 -14.17
C LEU A 221 15.13 1.21 -13.74
N ASP A 222 15.55 2.47 -13.91
CA ASP A 222 16.94 2.88 -13.67
C ASP A 222 17.34 2.80 -12.19
N SER A 223 16.37 2.99 -11.29
CA SER A 223 16.58 2.91 -9.85
C SER A 223 17.14 1.55 -9.39
N VAL A 224 16.71 0.44 -10.02
CA VAL A 224 17.09 -0.92 -9.61
C VAL A 224 18.55 -1.25 -9.94
N PRO A 225 19.05 -1.12 -11.19
CA PRO A 225 20.46 -1.26 -11.51
C PRO A 225 21.37 -0.34 -10.67
N ILE A 226 21.00 0.93 -10.50
CA ILE A 226 21.81 1.90 -9.76
C ILE A 226 21.99 1.47 -8.30
N ALA A 227 20.91 1.02 -7.65
CA ALA A 227 20.98 0.56 -6.27
C ALA A 227 21.82 -0.72 -6.10
N ILE A 228 21.69 -1.66 -7.04
CA ILE A 228 22.49 -2.90 -7.03
C ILE A 228 23.97 -2.59 -7.27
N GLU A 229 24.30 -1.70 -8.21
CA GLU A 229 25.68 -1.30 -8.52
C GLU A 229 26.34 -0.56 -7.35
N LYS A 230 25.59 0.33 -6.68
CA LYS A 230 26.04 1.02 -5.47
C LYS A 230 26.38 0.01 -4.36
N LEU A 231 25.48 -0.93 -4.12
CA LEU A 231 25.68 -1.99 -3.13
C LEU A 231 26.89 -2.88 -3.48
N TYR A 232 27.01 -3.30 -4.74
CA TYR A 232 28.16 -4.10 -5.21
C TYR A 232 29.48 -3.35 -5.00
N THR A 233 29.54 -2.07 -5.36
CA THR A 233 30.72 -1.22 -5.19
C THR A 233 31.13 -1.11 -3.72
N LEU A 234 30.16 -0.90 -2.82
CA LEU A 234 30.38 -0.78 -1.39
C LEU A 234 30.96 -2.07 -0.77
N PHE A 235 30.46 -3.23 -1.19
CA PHE A 235 30.85 -4.52 -0.62
C PHE A 235 31.91 -5.28 -1.42
N LYS A 236 32.36 -4.77 -2.57
CA LYS A 236 33.38 -5.37 -3.44
C LYS A 236 34.61 -5.92 -2.69
N PRO A 237 35.19 -5.24 -1.68
CA PRO A 237 36.34 -5.77 -0.93
C PRO A 237 36.07 -7.10 -0.21
N PHE A 238 34.81 -7.42 0.07
CA PHE A 238 34.40 -8.64 0.77
C PHE A 238 34.00 -9.77 -0.18
N LEU A 239 33.88 -9.51 -1.48
CA LEU A 239 33.28 -10.43 -2.45
C LEU A 239 34.26 -11.39 -3.14
N ASN A 240 35.58 -11.31 -2.89
CA ASN A 240 36.65 -12.21 -3.37
C ASN A 240 36.25 -13.04 -4.63
N ASP A 241 36.27 -12.40 -5.80
CA ASP A 241 36.00 -12.99 -7.13
C ASP A 241 34.52 -13.29 -7.48
N SER A 242 33.55 -12.75 -6.73
CA SER A 242 32.13 -12.87 -7.12
C SER A 242 31.84 -12.26 -8.49
N ILE A 243 30.97 -12.91 -9.27
CA ILE A 243 30.61 -12.43 -10.61
C ILE A 243 29.76 -11.17 -10.48
N ALA A 244 30.20 -10.09 -11.14
CA ALA A 244 29.43 -8.85 -11.20
C ALA A 244 28.11 -9.07 -11.97
N PRO A 245 26.97 -8.53 -11.50
CA PRO A 245 25.72 -8.64 -12.22
C PRO A 245 25.78 -7.86 -13.54
N GLU A 246 25.39 -8.48 -14.65
CA GLU A 246 25.28 -7.82 -15.97
C GLU A 246 23.98 -7.02 -16.06
N LEU A 247 23.89 -5.92 -15.31
CA LEU A 247 22.66 -5.16 -15.11
C LEU A 247 22.08 -4.54 -16.40
N THR A 248 22.90 -4.35 -17.44
CA THR A 248 22.46 -3.90 -18.77
C THR A 248 21.45 -4.87 -19.41
N LYS A 249 21.50 -6.17 -19.07
CA LYS A 249 20.53 -7.17 -19.56
C LYS A 249 19.10 -6.86 -19.15
N ILE A 250 18.87 -6.21 -18.00
CA ILE A 250 17.53 -5.85 -17.52
C ILE A 250 16.84 -4.91 -18.52
N LYS A 251 17.57 -3.90 -19.01
CA LYS A 251 17.07 -2.97 -20.04
C LYS A 251 16.81 -3.71 -21.37
N ALA A 252 17.74 -4.57 -21.78
CA ALA A 252 17.57 -5.36 -23.00
C ALA A 252 16.33 -6.28 -22.95
N TYR A 253 16.04 -6.91 -21.80
CA TYR A 253 14.82 -7.72 -21.63
C TYR A 253 13.55 -6.88 -21.76
N ARG A 254 13.54 -5.68 -21.17
CA ARG A 254 12.40 -4.76 -21.29
C ARG A 254 12.19 -4.34 -22.74
N GLU A 255 13.25 -3.89 -23.43
CA GLU A 255 13.19 -3.45 -24.82
C GLU A 255 12.73 -4.57 -25.76
N ALA A 256 13.22 -5.79 -25.57
CA ALA A 256 12.86 -6.95 -26.37
C ALA A 256 11.40 -7.41 -26.18
N HIS A 257 10.78 -7.12 -25.03
CA HIS A 257 9.48 -7.68 -24.66
C HIS A 257 8.40 -6.66 -24.32
N GLN A 258 8.69 -5.35 -24.35
CA GLN A 258 7.73 -4.29 -24.04
C GLN A 258 6.47 -4.38 -24.90
N ASP A 259 6.58 -4.83 -26.15
CA ASP A 259 5.45 -4.96 -27.07
C ASP A 259 4.80 -6.33 -27.08
N THR A 260 5.09 -7.16 -26.08
CA THR A 260 4.55 -8.53 -26.00
C THR A 260 3.79 -8.73 -24.69
N PHE A 261 2.86 -9.68 -24.66
CA PHE A 261 2.21 -10.09 -23.41
C PHE A 261 3.18 -10.72 -22.40
N ARG A 262 4.42 -10.98 -22.81
CA ARG A 262 5.48 -11.53 -21.97
C ARG A 262 6.19 -10.47 -21.13
N ILE A 263 5.83 -9.19 -21.30
CA ILE A 263 6.33 -8.10 -20.46
C ILE A 263 6.09 -8.35 -18.96
N GLN A 264 5.03 -9.09 -18.60
CA GLN A 264 4.75 -9.48 -17.21
C GLN A 264 5.90 -10.28 -16.57
N TYR A 265 6.61 -11.11 -17.33
CA TYR A 265 7.78 -11.83 -16.80
C TYR A 265 8.97 -10.89 -16.52
N VAL A 266 9.08 -9.79 -17.25
CA VAL A 266 10.09 -8.76 -16.97
C VAL A 266 9.68 -7.95 -15.73
N VAL A 267 8.38 -7.68 -15.56
CA VAL A 267 7.86 -7.08 -14.30
C VAL A 267 8.15 -7.99 -13.11
N ASP A 268 7.92 -9.30 -13.25
CA ASP A 268 8.23 -10.30 -12.22
C ASP A 268 9.73 -10.37 -11.91
N LEU A 269 10.60 -10.34 -12.92
CA LEU A 269 12.06 -10.25 -12.73
C LEU A 269 12.43 -9.03 -11.88
N VAL A 270 11.84 -7.88 -12.16
CA VAL A 270 12.14 -6.63 -11.43
C VAL A 270 11.64 -6.73 -9.99
N ASP A 271 10.44 -7.29 -9.77
CA ASP A 271 9.90 -7.55 -8.43
C ASP A 271 10.82 -8.50 -7.64
N ASP A 272 11.34 -9.54 -8.28
CA ASP A 272 12.29 -10.49 -7.67
C ASP A 272 13.66 -9.85 -7.39
N LEU A 273 14.18 -9.01 -8.28
CA LEU A 273 15.44 -8.29 -8.07
C LEU A 273 15.34 -7.28 -6.93
N ILE A 274 14.21 -6.59 -6.79
CA ILE A 274 13.95 -5.69 -5.65
C ILE A 274 13.98 -6.48 -4.34
N ARG A 275 13.33 -7.65 -4.28
CA ARG A 275 13.39 -8.51 -3.09
C ARG A 275 14.77 -9.07 -2.82
N ALA A 276 15.48 -9.49 -3.87
CA ALA A 276 16.86 -9.96 -3.75
C ALA A 276 17.78 -8.87 -3.22
N TYR A 277 17.59 -7.62 -3.67
CA TYR A 277 18.30 -6.44 -3.19
C TYR A 277 18.00 -6.17 -1.72
N HIS A 278 16.73 -6.17 -1.30
CA HIS A 278 16.37 -5.93 0.10
C HIS A 278 16.96 -7.00 1.03
N GLU A 279 16.79 -8.28 0.70
CA GLU A 279 17.38 -9.38 1.48
C GLU A 279 18.90 -9.26 1.59
N LEU A 280 19.57 -8.88 0.50
CA LEU A 280 21.01 -8.69 0.47
C LEU A 280 21.44 -7.45 1.26
N ARG A 281 20.74 -6.32 1.13
CA ARG A 281 20.99 -5.07 1.86
C ARG A 281 20.89 -5.29 3.36
N ASP A 282 19.80 -5.92 3.80
CA ASP A 282 19.53 -6.16 5.22
C ASP A 282 20.65 -7.04 5.81
N LYS A 283 21.11 -8.06 5.06
CA LYS A 283 22.28 -8.86 5.45
C LYS A 283 23.58 -8.05 5.46
N ALA A 284 23.76 -7.15 4.50
CA ALA A 284 24.95 -6.30 4.41
C ALA A 284 25.08 -5.34 5.60
N GLN A 285 23.95 -4.88 6.18
CA GLN A 285 23.95 -4.03 7.37
C GLN A 285 24.47 -4.77 8.62
N GLU A 286 24.24 -6.08 8.73
CA GLU A 286 24.83 -6.89 9.81
C GLU A 286 26.37 -7.02 9.69
N CYS A 287 26.96 -6.63 8.55
CA CYS A 287 28.38 -6.85 8.23
C CYS A 287 29.31 -5.70 8.66
N LEU A 288 28.81 -4.68 9.37
CA LEU A 288 29.57 -3.49 9.79
C LEU A 288 30.66 -3.82 10.83
N THR A 289 31.78 -4.34 10.33
CA THR A 289 32.99 -4.67 11.11
C THR A 289 34.19 -3.91 10.55
N VAL A 290 35.19 -3.64 11.39
CA VAL A 290 36.42 -2.96 10.96
C VAL A 290 37.64 -3.72 11.50
N CYS A 291 38.48 -4.23 10.60
CA CYS A 291 39.64 -5.06 10.96
C CYS A 291 40.88 -4.23 11.32
N ARG A 292 41.11 -3.15 10.58
CA ARG A 292 42.21 -2.19 10.80
C ARG A 292 41.61 -0.80 10.63
N PRO A 293 41.06 -0.22 11.70
CA PRO A 293 40.43 1.08 11.60
C PRO A 293 41.48 2.13 11.25
N ASP A 294 41.04 3.15 10.53
CA ASP A 294 41.85 4.34 10.34
C ASP A 294 42.01 5.04 11.70
N GLU A 295 43.25 5.16 12.14
CA GLU A 295 43.62 5.79 13.42
C GLU A 295 43.15 7.26 13.49
N THR A 296 42.87 7.89 12.35
CA THR A 296 42.46 9.28 12.24
C THR A 296 41.02 9.58 12.60
N LEU A 297 40.14 8.57 12.70
CA LEU A 297 38.70 8.75 12.86
C LEU A 297 38.33 9.50 14.14
N PHE A 298 38.71 8.97 15.30
CA PHE A 298 38.47 9.58 16.62
C PHE A 298 39.61 9.21 17.58
N PRO A 299 40.82 9.77 17.36
CA PRO A 299 42.05 9.27 17.97
C PRO A 299 42.06 9.39 19.50
N TYR A 300 41.47 10.45 20.03
CA TYR A 300 41.49 10.79 21.45
C TYR A 300 40.12 11.11 22.03
N HIS A 301 39.03 10.85 21.31
CA HIS A 301 37.70 11.22 21.80
C HIS A 301 36.63 10.18 21.50
N LEU A 302 35.54 10.23 22.27
CA LEU A 302 34.29 9.53 21.99
C LEU A 302 33.16 10.56 22.06
N LEU A 303 32.36 10.65 20.99
CA LEU A 303 31.16 11.47 20.98
C LEU A 303 30.01 10.65 21.58
N LEU A 304 29.23 11.25 22.47
CA LEU A 304 28.12 10.57 23.15
C LEU A 304 26.74 10.97 22.62
N GLY A 305 26.63 12.04 21.83
CA GLY A 305 25.38 12.55 21.26
C GLY A 305 25.05 13.97 21.71
N LYS A 306 23.88 14.48 21.30
CA LYS A 306 23.38 15.80 21.72
C LYS A 306 23.04 15.79 23.21
N ALA A 307 23.43 16.83 23.92
CA ALA A 307 23.28 16.94 25.37
C ALA A 307 21.83 16.84 25.86
N THR A 308 20.86 17.35 25.09
CA THR A 308 19.42 17.34 25.45
C THR A 308 18.66 16.10 24.95
N VAL A 309 19.35 15.13 24.35
CA VAL A 309 18.74 13.90 23.82
C VAL A 309 19.28 12.70 24.60
N SER A 310 18.41 12.08 25.40
CA SER A 310 18.77 10.90 26.19
C SER A 310 18.99 9.69 25.28
N THR A 311 20.08 8.94 25.48
CA THR A 311 20.50 7.82 24.62
C THR A 311 20.11 6.44 25.14
N ASP A 312 19.49 6.39 26.31
CA ASP A 312 18.94 5.20 26.96
C ASP A 312 17.49 4.89 26.51
N ASP A 313 16.78 5.85 25.91
CA ASP A 313 15.39 5.72 25.42
C ASP A 313 15.20 4.72 24.25
N GLY A 314 16.30 4.12 23.75
CA GLY A 314 16.28 3.18 22.62
C GLY A 314 15.92 3.84 21.28
N GLU A 315 15.81 3.05 20.20
CA GLU A 315 15.60 3.58 18.84
C GLU A 315 14.23 4.23 18.58
N GLN A 316 13.36 4.32 19.60
CA GLN A 316 12.01 4.89 19.47
C GLN A 316 11.96 6.42 19.60
N ASN A 317 13.04 7.07 20.04
CA ASN A 317 13.12 8.53 20.11
C ASN A 317 13.60 9.09 18.75
N PRO A 318 12.77 9.83 17.99
CA PRO A 318 13.16 10.35 16.67
C PRO A 318 14.35 11.31 16.73
N ALA A 319 14.54 12.02 17.85
CA ALA A 319 15.71 12.87 18.04
C ALA A 319 17.00 12.03 18.10
N LEU A 320 16.94 10.79 18.62
CA LEU A 320 18.11 9.91 18.58
C LEU A 320 18.52 9.56 17.16
N LEU A 321 17.57 9.40 16.24
CA LEU A 321 17.85 9.13 14.82
C LEU A 321 18.61 10.29 14.16
N GLU A 322 18.21 11.53 14.44
CA GLU A 322 18.86 12.74 13.90
C GLU A 322 20.30 12.88 14.39
N TYR A 323 20.56 12.62 15.68
CA TYR A 323 21.91 12.78 16.26
C TYR A 323 22.74 11.50 16.32
N ARG A 324 22.34 10.40 15.64
CA ARG A 324 23.17 9.18 15.56
C ARG A 324 24.59 9.44 15.06
N PRO A 325 24.83 10.28 14.02
CA PRO A 325 26.20 10.53 13.55
C PRO A 325 27.12 11.10 14.63
N PHE A 326 26.54 11.82 15.61
CA PHE A 326 27.24 12.44 16.73
C PHE A 326 27.45 11.51 17.93
N ARG A 327 27.28 10.19 17.76
CA ARG A 327 27.60 9.18 18.77
C ARG A 327 28.57 8.14 18.20
N THR A 328 29.66 7.89 18.90
CA THR A 328 30.69 6.93 18.49
C THR A 328 30.29 5.50 18.85
N TYR A 329 29.39 4.92 18.07
CA TYR A 329 28.93 3.53 18.26
C TYR A 329 30.08 2.52 18.12
N PHE A 330 29.90 1.35 18.76
CA PHE A 330 30.88 0.28 18.68
C PHE A 330 30.98 -0.30 17.26
N LEU A 331 32.21 -0.38 16.75
CA LEU A 331 32.57 -1.06 15.52
C LEU A 331 33.42 -2.28 15.89
N PRO A 332 32.83 -3.50 15.91
CA PRO A 332 33.55 -4.70 16.31
C PRO A 332 34.59 -5.11 15.27
N SER A 333 35.67 -5.73 15.76
CA SER A 333 36.61 -6.45 14.90
C SER A 333 35.93 -7.69 14.29
N PRO A 334 36.27 -8.07 13.05
CA PRO A 334 35.88 -9.37 12.49
C PRO A 334 36.31 -10.58 13.34
N ALA A 335 37.29 -10.42 14.24
CA ALA A 335 37.69 -11.48 15.17
C ALA A 335 36.59 -11.84 16.18
N ASN A 336 35.71 -10.88 16.52
CA ASN A 336 34.69 -11.01 17.55
C ASN A 336 33.29 -11.38 17.05
N THR A 337 33.02 -11.28 15.74
CA THR A 337 31.66 -11.46 15.19
C THR A 337 31.28 -12.92 14.87
N GLY A 338 32.07 -13.90 15.32
CA GLY A 338 31.84 -15.30 15.02
C GLY A 338 32.18 -15.65 13.56
N ARG A 339 32.88 -16.77 13.38
CA ARG A 339 33.51 -17.21 12.13
C ARG A 339 32.54 -17.28 10.92
N GLN A 340 32.65 -16.32 9.99
CA GLN A 340 32.34 -16.46 8.55
C GLN A 340 30.89 -16.60 8.02
N PRO A 341 29.77 -16.85 8.75
CA PRO A 341 28.55 -17.29 8.08
C PRO A 341 27.92 -16.12 7.31
N TRP A 342 28.01 -14.92 7.86
CA TRP A 342 27.54 -13.69 7.23
C TRP A 342 28.31 -13.37 5.94
N ARG A 343 29.64 -13.56 5.89
CA ARG A 343 30.44 -13.33 4.66
C ARG A 343 30.05 -14.31 3.57
N SER A 344 29.90 -15.58 3.92
CA SER A 344 29.47 -16.62 2.98
C SER A 344 28.05 -16.39 2.50
N GLU A 345 27.13 -15.98 3.38
CA GLU A 345 25.75 -15.65 3.04
C GLU A 345 25.69 -14.42 2.12
N LEU A 346 26.38 -13.34 2.47
CA LEU A 346 26.49 -12.13 1.65
C LEU A 346 27.00 -12.47 0.24
N ARG A 347 28.11 -13.22 0.14
CA ARG A 347 28.64 -13.69 -1.15
C ARG A 347 27.64 -14.54 -1.93
N MET A 348 26.93 -15.43 -1.25
CA MET A 348 25.94 -16.29 -1.89
C MET A 348 24.76 -15.48 -2.43
N LEU A 349 24.25 -14.50 -1.67
CA LEU A 349 23.16 -13.62 -2.05
C LEU A 349 23.54 -12.71 -3.22
N PHE A 350 24.77 -12.18 -3.24
CA PHE A 350 25.31 -11.47 -4.41
C PHE A 350 25.38 -12.38 -5.63
N THR A 351 25.91 -13.59 -5.47
CA THR A 351 25.99 -14.56 -6.57
C THR A 351 24.59 -14.92 -7.08
N ARG A 352 23.61 -15.12 -6.19
CA ARG A 352 22.21 -15.34 -6.54
C ARG A 352 21.67 -14.23 -7.41
N LEU A 353 21.86 -12.98 -7.02
CA LEU A 353 21.41 -11.82 -7.78
C LEU A 353 22.00 -11.83 -9.19
N THR A 354 23.30 -12.06 -9.32
CA THR A 354 23.96 -12.18 -10.63
C THR A 354 23.39 -13.33 -11.46
N LEU A 355 23.14 -14.48 -10.85
CA LEU A 355 22.55 -15.64 -11.52
C LEU A 355 21.08 -15.42 -11.91
N MET A 356 20.31 -14.67 -11.13
CA MET A 356 18.94 -14.29 -11.51
C MET A 356 18.96 -13.48 -12.80
N VAL A 357 19.87 -12.51 -12.96
CA VAL A 357 19.97 -11.74 -14.21
C VAL A 357 20.46 -12.60 -15.38
N SER A 358 21.46 -13.45 -15.17
CA SER A 358 22.08 -14.22 -16.28
C SER A 358 21.34 -15.51 -16.67
N GLN A 359 20.56 -16.09 -15.76
CA GLN A 359 19.78 -17.30 -15.96
C GLN A 359 18.27 -17.02 -16.06
N PHE A 360 17.89 -15.73 -16.20
CA PHE A 360 16.55 -15.33 -16.60
C PHE A 360 16.31 -15.62 -18.09
N THR A 361 15.17 -16.22 -18.37
CA THR A 361 14.69 -16.49 -19.73
C THR A 361 13.22 -16.13 -19.80
N VAL A 362 12.83 -15.36 -20.82
CA VAL A 362 11.42 -15.11 -21.09
C VAL A 362 10.83 -16.36 -21.75
N PRO A 363 9.90 -17.08 -21.10
CA PRO A 363 9.41 -18.35 -21.62
C PRO A 363 8.64 -18.18 -22.93
N GLU A 364 8.89 -19.11 -23.86
CA GLU A 364 8.09 -19.28 -25.07
C GLU A 364 6.89 -20.19 -24.77
N PRO A 365 5.68 -19.89 -25.27
CA PRO A 365 4.56 -20.80 -25.16
C PRO A 365 4.90 -22.11 -25.88
N PRO A 366 4.65 -23.27 -25.26
CA PRO A 366 4.94 -24.55 -25.91
C PRO A 366 4.12 -24.71 -27.19
N ASP A 367 4.75 -25.24 -28.24
CA ASP A 367 4.07 -25.51 -29.50
C ASP A 367 3.03 -26.63 -29.31
N VAL A 368 1.78 -26.21 -29.11
CA VAL A 368 0.63 -27.08 -28.87
C VAL A 368 0.30 -27.94 -30.10
N THR A 369 0.75 -27.55 -31.30
CA THR A 369 0.54 -28.30 -32.55
C THR A 369 1.52 -29.45 -32.70
N ALA A 370 2.76 -29.27 -32.23
CA ALA A 370 3.81 -30.28 -32.25
C ALA A 370 3.76 -31.23 -31.04
N ASN A 371 3.25 -30.77 -29.89
CA ASN A 371 3.21 -31.57 -28.66
C ASN A 371 1.84 -31.47 -27.95
N LYS A 372 1.02 -32.51 -28.07
CA LYS A 372 -0.29 -32.59 -27.40
C LYS A 372 -0.17 -32.58 -25.86
N ASP A 373 1.01 -32.85 -25.31
CA ASP A 373 1.31 -32.75 -23.88
C ASP A 373 1.67 -31.34 -23.42
N ALA A 374 1.57 -30.31 -24.29
CA ALA A 374 1.81 -28.91 -23.92
C ALA A 374 0.93 -28.44 -22.73
N ALA A 375 -0.26 -29.02 -22.53
CA ALA A 375 -1.09 -28.77 -21.35
C ALA A 375 -0.50 -29.34 -20.04
N LEU A 376 0.40 -30.33 -20.10
CA LEU A 376 1.15 -30.85 -18.95
C LEU A 376 2.25 -29.87 -18.48
N ALA A 377 2.58 -28.85 -19.28
CA ALA A 377 3.49 -27.79 -18.86
C ALA A 377 2.92 -26.97 -17.69
N ILE A 378 1.60 -26.83 -17.58
CA ILE A 378 1.00 -26.07 -16.47
C ILE A 378 1.26 -26.80 -15.14
N LYS A 379 2.00 -26.14 -14.24
CA LYS A 379 2.36 -26.66 -12.90
C LYS A 379 1.89 -25.71 -11.81
N VAL A 380 1.53 -26.29 -10.67
CA VAL A 380 1.27 -25.56 -9.43
C VAL A 380 2.36 -25.90 -8.43
N THR A 381 3.12 -24.89 -7.99
CA THR A 381 4.25 -25.05 -7.07
C THR A 381 3.96 -24.33 -5.75
N PRO A 382 3.93 -25.03 -4.60
CA PRO A 382 3.83 -24.39 -3.29
C PRO A 382 4.95 -23.38 -3.06
N SER A 383 4.61 -22.22 -2.50
CA SER A 383 5.53 -21.10 -2.29
C SER A 383 5.03 -20.17 -1.17
N SER A 384 5.72 -19.04 -1.03
CA SER A 384 5.49 -18.04 -0.01
C SER A 384 5.16 -16.68 -0.65
N LEU A 385 4.19 -15.96 -0.09
CA LEU A 385 3.85 -14.57 -0.42
C LEU A 385 3.92 -13.70 0.85
N GLY A 386 4.08 -12.38 0.68
CA GLY A 386 4.15 -11.39 1.76
C GLY A 386 5.59 -11.07 2.16
N THR A 387 5.82 -10.89 3.47
CA THR A 387 7.09 -10.46 4.08
C THR A 387 8.19 -11.52 4.11
N ARG A 388 7.91 -12.75 3.63
CA ARG A 388 8.93 -13.81 3.56
C ARG A 388 10.02 -13.47 2.53
N PRO A 389 11.31 -13.73 2.85
CA PRO A 389 12.44 -13.43 1.98
C PRO A 389 12.35 -14.24 0.68
N LEU A 390 13.06 -13.77 -0.37
CA LEU A 390 13.07 -14.45 -1.66
C LEU A 390 13.60 -15.88 -1.54
N SER A 391 14.59 -16.10 -0.66
CA SER A 391 15.14 -17.42 -0.33
C SER A 391 14.11 -18.48 0.09
N GLU A 392 12.94 -18.09 0.59
CA GLU A 392 11.87 -19.00 1.04
C GLU A 392 10.79 -19.25 -0.01
N ARG A 393 10.87 -18.59 -1.16
CA ARG A 393 9.94 -18.77 -2.28
C ARG A 393 10.42 -19.90 -3.19
N ALA A 394 9.50 -20.51 -3.93
CA ALA A 394 9.88 -21.43 -5.01
C ALA A 394 10.54 -20.67 -6.16
N ILE A 395 11.54 -21.27 -6.81
CA ILE A 395 12.25 -20.72 -7.96
C ILE A 395 11.29 -20.63 -9.15
N PRO A 396 11.02 -19.42 -9.67
CA PRO A 396 10.06 -19.20 -10.77
C PRO A 396 10.37 -19.91 -12.09
N TYR A 397 9.32 -20.06 -12.91
CA TYR A 397 9.36 -20.69 -14.23
C TYR A 397 10.33 -20.00 -15.21
N TYR A 398 10.45 -18.68 -15.13
CA TYR A 398 11.32 -17.86 -15.98
C TYR A 398 12.81 -17.89 -15.60
N TYR A 399 13.20 -18.69 -14.59
CA TYR A 399 14.61 -18.96 -14.33
C TYR A 399 15.01 -20.37 -14.74
N LEU A 400 16.25 -20.53 -15.18
CA LEU A 400 16.88 -21.83 -15.39
C LEU A 400 17.66 -22.24 -14.12
N PRO A 401 17.10 -23.05 -13.20
CA PRO A 401 17.76 -23.40 -11.94
C PRO A 401 19.07 -24.19 -12.13
N GLN A 402 19.17 -24.87 -13.27
CA GLN A 402 20.38 -25.54 -13.74
C GLN A 402 20.46 -25.39 -15.27
N LYS A 403 21.48 -24.67 -15.73
CA LYS A 403 21.81 -24.47 -17.14
C LYS A 403 23.02 -25.34 -17.50
N ALA A 404 22.88 -26.16 -18.53
CA ALA A 404 23.95 -27.07 -18.95
C ALA A 404 25.21 -26.28 -19.37
N GLY A 405 26.38 -26.74 -18.92
CA GLY A 405 27.67 -26.10 -19.21
C GLY A 405 28.05 -24.92 -18.31
N GLU A 406 27.14 -24.43 -17.45
CA GLU A 406 27.47 -23.38 -16.48
C GLU A 406 28.07 -23.96 -15.20
N HIS A 407 29.17 -23.36 -14.73
CA HIS A 407 29.78 -23.73 -13.44
C HIS A 407 28.89 -23.34 -12.24
N TYR A 408 28.24 -22.18 -12.33
CA TYR A 408 27.36 -21.65 -11.29
C TYR A 408 25.89 -21.91 -11.64
N VAL A 409 25.16 -22.59 -10.75
CA VAL A 409 23.77 -23.02 -10.97
C VAL A 409 22.84 -22.42 -9.92
N LEU A 410 21.79 -21.71 -10.35
CA LEU A 410 20.96 -20.87 -9.48
C LEU A 410 20.36 -21.62 -8.28
N HIS A 411 19.94 -22.88 -8.43
CA HIS A 411 19.33 -23.61 -7.30
C HIS A 411 20.26 -23.78 -6.09
N ARG A 412 21.59 -23.79 -6.29
CA ARG A 412 22.59 -23.84 -5.21
C ARG A 412 22.86 -22.51 -4.54
N TYR A 413 22.38 -21.42 -5.12
CA TYR A 413 22.52 -20.07 -4.60
C TYR A 413 21.15 -19.47 -4.23
N TRP A 414 20.06 -20.24 -4.24
CA TRP A 414 18.73 -19.70 -3.95
C TRP A 414 18.50 -19.42 -2.46
N ASN A 415 18.86 -20.37 -1.58
CA ASN A 415 18.65 -20.30 -0.13
C ASN A 415 19.92 -20.69 0.63
N TYR A 416 20.47 -19.77 1.42
CA TYR A 416 21.78 -19.96 2.07
C TYR A 416 21.79 -21.11 3.08
N GLN A 417 20.75 -21.18 3.91
CA GLN A 417 20.66 -22.22 4.95
C GLN A 417 20.58 -23.62 4.33
N LYS A 418 19.79 -23.79 3.26
CA LYS A 418 19.71 -25.05 2.52
C LYS A 418 21.04 -25.40 1.86
N SER A 419 21.70 -24.45 1.20
CA SER A 419 22.97 -24.69 0.54
C SER A 419 24.08 -25.06 1.52
N ARG A 420 24.18 -24.36 2.65
CA ARG A 420 25.14 -24.67 3.73
C ARG A 420 24.88 -26.05 4.33
N ALA A 421 23.62 -26.49 4.39
CA ALA A 421 23.24 -27.82 4.88
C ALA A 421 23.33 -28.93 3.81
N TYR A 422 23.89 -28.66 2.62
CA TYR A 422 23.90 -29.60 1.48
C TYR A 422 22.51 -30.07 1.04
N ARG A 423 21.49 -29.23 1.21
CA ARG A 423 20.09 -29.48 0.82
C ARG A 423 19.56 -28.50 -0.24
N ALA A 424 20.45 -27.93 -1.06
CA ALA A 424 20.03 -26.99 -2.11
C ALA A 424 19.12 -27.62 -3.17
N ASP A 425 19.22 -28.94 -3.34
CA ASP A 425 18.34 -29.79 -4.17
C ASP A 425 16.90 -29.88 -3.61
N THR A 426 16.65 -29.35 -2.41
CA THR A 426 15.31 -29.23 -1.79
C THR A 426 14.67 -27.85 -1.98
N ASN A 427 15.28 -26.96 -2.76
CA ASN A 427 14.57 -25.76 -3.22
C ASN A 427 13.43 -26.20 -4.13
N LEU A 428 12.22 -25.67 -3.93
CA LEU A 428 11.09 -25.93 -4.83
C LEU A 428 11.27 -25.09 -6.10
N SER A 429 10.87 -25.62 -7.25
CA SER A 429 10.93 -24.93 -8.53
C SER A 429 9.93 -25.53 -9.50
N TYR A 430 9.43 -24.72 -10.43
CA TYR A 430 8.72 -25.24 -11.60
C TYR A 430 9.59 -26.24 -12.39
N GLN A 431 10.91 -26.00 -12.47
CA GLN A 431 11.86 -26.82 -13.24
C GLN A 431 12.72 -27.73 -12.33
N ALA A 432 12.15 -28.23 -11.23
CA ALA A 432 12.84 -29.05 -10.23
C ALA A 432 13.55 -30.27 -10.81
N GLU A 433 12.96 -30.89 -11.84
CA GLU A 433 13.50 -32.09 -12.49
C GLU A 433 14.88 -31.88 -13.14
N ARG A 434 15.30 -30.62 -13.32
CA ARG A 434 16.63 -30.30 -13.88
C ARG A 434 17.78 -30.50 -12.92
N TYR A 435 17.55 -30.53 -11.61
CA TYR A 435 18.62 -30.55 -10.61
C TYR A 435 18.42 -31.54 -9.47
N THR A 436 17.25 -32.16 -9.33
CA THR A 436 16.99 -33.12 -8.26
C THR A 436 16.16 -34.29 -8.75
N ALA A 437 16.30 -35.43 -8.06
CA ALA A 437 15.45 -36.61 -8.20
C ALA A 437 14.53 -36.80 -6.97
N VAL A 438 14.56 -35.87 -6.01
CA VAL A 438 13.80 -35.98 -4.75
C VAL A 438 12.30 -35.88 -5.04
N PRO A 439 11.48 -36.91 -4.74
CA PRO A 439 10.06 -36.92 -5.08
C PRO A 439 9.27 -35.75 -4.49
N ALA A 440 9.55 -35.39 -3.23
CA ALA A 440 8.91 -34.28 -2.53
C ALA A 440 9.16 -32.90 -3.18
N VAL A 441 10.18 -32.78 -4.03
CA VAL A 441 10.54 -31.52 -4.72
C VAL A 441 10.01 -31.50 -6.14
N ILE A 442 10.03 -32.64 -6.84
CA ILE A 442 9.47 -32.78 -8.19
C ILE A 442 7.93 -32.80 -8.15
N LYS A 443 7.36 -33.40 -7.11
CA LYS A 443 5.92 -33.52 -6.91
C LYS A 443 5.49 -32.92 -5.57
N PRO A 444 5.64 -31.61 -5.38
CA PRO A 444 5.45 -30.97 -4.08
C PRO A 444 4.00 -30.95 -3.60
N LEU A 445 3.03 -31.29 -4.45
CA LEU A 445 1.61 -31.40 -4.08
C LEU A 445 1.24 -32.76 -3.49
N GLU A 446 2.10 -33.78 -3.61
CA GLU A 446 1.90 -35.10 -3.00
C GLU A 446 2.37 -35.14 -1.52
N VAL A 447 2.97 -34.06 -1.03
CA VAL A 447 3.50 -33.91 0.35
C VAL A 447 2.81 -32.78 1.10
N ASP A 448 3.18 -32.57 2.37
CA ASP A 448 2.60 -31.52 3.20
C ASP A 448 2.81 -30.12 2.59
N ILE A 449 1.68 -29.51 2.23
CA ILE A 449 1.62 -28.15 1.69
C ILE A 449 1.37 -27.10 2.78
N GLU A 450 1.04 -27.49 4.03
CA GLU A 450 0.74 -26.58 5.15
C GLU A 450 1.74 -25.44 5.35
N PRO A 451 3.08 -25.65 5.24
CA PRO A 451 4.08 -24.58 5.43
C PRO A 451 4.00 -23.41 4.44
N TYR A 452 3.24 -23.55 3.34
CA TYR A 452 3.15 -22.61 2.22
C TYR A 452 1.82 -21.86 2.22
N ASN A 453 1.85 -20.54 2.06
CA ASN A 453 0.64 -19.71 2.00
C ASN A 453 0.24 -19.31 0.57
N PHE A 454 1.05 -19.70 -0.43
CA PHE A 454 0.88 -19.31 -1.83
C PHE A 454 1.09 -20.50 -2.76
N PHE A 455 0.36 -20.52 -3.87
CA PHE A 455 0.53 -21.47 -4.96
C PHE A 455 0.93 -20.71 -6.22
N ARG A 456 2.16 -20.88 -6.69
CA ARG A 456 2.58 -20.34 -8.00
C ARG A 456 1.97 -21.20 -9.10
N ILE A 457 1.29 -20.58 -10.04
CA ILE A 457 0.59 -21.26 -11.14
C ILE A 457 1.21 -20.75 -12.44
N GLU A 458 2.01 -21.57 -13.10
CA GLU A 458 2.87 -21.13 -14.20
C GLU A 458 2.79 -22.06 -15.41
N GLY A 459 3.28 -21.59 -16.55
CA GLY A 459 3.25 -22.33 -17.83
C GLY A 459 1.93 -22.22 -18.58
N HIS A 460 1.03 -21.33 -18.17
CA HIS A 460 -0.31 -21.18 -18.75
C HIS A 460 -0.45 -20.00 -19.73
N ILE A 461 0.44 -19.00 -19.64
CA ILE A 461 0.45 -17.82 -20.52
C ILE A 461 0.81 -18.22 -21.96
N GLY A 462 0.07 -17.70 -22.93
CA GLY A 462 0.21 -17.99 -24.35
C GLY A 462 -0.53 -19.25 -24.82
N LEU A 463 -1.28 -19.94 -23.94
CA LEU A 463 -2.08 -21.11 -24.28
C LEU A 463 -3.57 -20.77 -24.44
N PRO A 464 -4.35 -21.59 -25.18
CA PRO A 464 -5.80 -21.45 -25.25
C PRO A 464 -6.46 -21.56 -23.87
N TYR A 465 -7.34 -20.63 -23.51
CA TYR A 465 -7.89 -20.55 -22.14
C TYR A 465 -8.73 -21.77 -21.75
N GLN A 466 -9.42 -22.42 -22.69
CA GLN A 466 -10.19 -23.63 -22.39
C GLN A 466 -9.26 -24.77 -21.94
N THR A 467 -8.11 -24.92 -22.62
CA THR A 467 -7.09 -25.90 -22.25
C THR A 467 -6.52 -25.60 -20.87
N VAL A 468 -6.22 -24.32 -20.59
CA VAL A 468 -5.72 -23.86 -19.29
C VAL A 468 -6.75 -24.13 -18.18
N LEU A 469 -8.00 -23.72 -18.39
CA LEU A 469 -9.09 -23.85 -17.43
C LEU A 469 -9.34 -25.33 -17.09
N ALA A 470 -9.44 -26.20 -18.10
CA ALA A 470 -9.64 -27.64 -17.91
C ALA A 470 -8.48 -28.28 -17.13
N ARG A 471 -7.22 -27.91 -17.45
CA ARG A 471 -6.04 -28.42 -16.77
C ARG A 471 -5.97 -27.97 -15.32
N LEU A 472 -6.19 -26.69 -15.03
CA LEU A 472 -6.16 -26.16 -13.68
C LEU A 472 -7.32 -26.69 -12.82
N ALA A 473 -8.52 -26.80 -13.40
CA ALA A 473 -9.66 -27.43 -12.72
C ALA A 473 -9.35 -28.87 -12.30
N ARG A 474 -8.68 -29.64 -13.18
CA ARG A 474 -8.21 -30.99 -12.88
C ARG A 474 -7.12 -31.01 -11.81
N LEU A 475 -6.07 -30.19 -11.94
CA LEU A 475 -5.00 -30.10 -10.94
C LEU A 475 -5.53 -29.74 -9.54
N ARG A 476 -6.48 -28.81 -9.48
CA ARG A 476 -7.15 -28.41 -8.24
C ARG A 476 -7.94 -29.56 -7.63
N LYS A 477 -8.75 -30.26 -8.43
CA LYS A 477 -9.57 -31.39 -7.97
C LYS A 477 -8.70 -32.56 -7.50
N ASP A 478 -7.73 -32.96 -8.32
CA ASP A 478 -6.89 -34.13 -8.08
C ASP A 478 -5.97 -33.94 -6.85
N ASN A 479 -5.48 -32.71 -6.62
CA ASN A 479 -4.58 -32.39 -5.49
C ASN A 479 -5.28 -31.65 -4.33
N ARG A 480 -6.62 -31.54 -4.35
CA ARG A 480 -7.44 -30.86 -3.32
C ARG A 480 -6.95 -29.45 -2.96
N LEU A 481 -6.59 -28.65 -3.97
CA LEU A 481 -6.00 -27.33 -3.73
C LEU A 481 -7.08 -26.30 -3.30
N PRO A 482 -6.85 -25.56 -2.21
CA PRO A 482 -7.84 -24.67 -1.62
C PRO A 482 -7.81 -23.28 -2.27
N PHE A 483 -8.19 -23.17 -3.54
CA PHE A 483 -8.40 -21.89 -4.22
C PHE A 483 -9.54 -22.03 -5.24
N ASP A 484 -10.12 -20.93 -5.69
CA ASP A 484 -11.10 -20.89 -6.78
C ASP A 484 -10.46 -20.43 -8.09
N LEU A 485 -11.11 -20.74 -9.22
CA LEU A 485 -10.58 -20.50 -10.55
C LEU A 485 -11.64 -19.83 -11.42
N ILE A 486 -11.30 -18.70 -12.02
CA ILE A 486 -12.16 -17.98 -12.97
C ILE A 486 -11.35 -17.56 -14.19
N ALA A 487 -11.98 -17.63 -15.37
CA ALA A 487 -11.43 -17.11 -16.62
C ALA A 487 -12.27 -15.94 -17.14
N LEU A 488 -11.62 -14.83 -17.50
CA LEU A 488 -12.27 -13.58 -17.86
C LEU A 488 -11.83 -13.10 -19.24
N ARG A 489 -12.77 -12.50 -19.98
CA ARG A 489 -12.56 -11.98 -21.34
C ARG A 489 -12.06 -10.54 -21.29
N ALA A 490 -10.92 -10.25 -21.90
CA ALA A 490 -10.49 -8.87 -22.18
C ALA A 490 -10.93 -8.46 -23.60
N GLY A 491 -12.08 -7.79 -23.68
CA GLY A 491 -12.73 -7.40 -24.93
C GLY A 491 -14.19 -7.03 -24.70
N THR A 492 -15.00 -7.13 -25.74
CA THR A 492 -16.45 -6.88 -25.69
C THR A 492 -17.25 -8.17 -25.88
N LEU A 493 -18.50 -8.19 -25.42
CA LEU A 493 -19.42 -9.27 -25.77
C LEU A 493 -19.78 -9.20 -27.27
N PRO A 494 -19.94 -10.34 -27.96
CA PRO A 494 -20.43 -10.36 -29.34
C PRO A 494 -21.92 -9.94 -29.40
N ASP A 495 -22.30 -9.29 -30.50
CA ASP A 495 -23.70 -8.85 -30.75
C ASP A 495 -24.68 -10.03 -30.79
N ASP A 496 -24.22 -11.18 -31.26
CA ASP A 496 -24.98 -12.42 -31.33
C ASP A 496 -24.49 -13.42 -30.27
N PRO A 497 -25.31 -13.76 -29.26
CA PRO A 497 -25.11 -14.85 -28.31
C PRO A 497 -24.58 -16.16 -28.90
N ALA A 498 -25.06 -16.54 -30.08
CA ALA A 498 -24.71 -17.80 -30.73
C ALA A 498 -23.31 -17.78 -31.35
N LYS A 499 -22.71 -16.59 -31.49
CA LYS A 499 -21.34 -16.38 -31.96
C LYS A 499 -20.34 -16.24 -30.80
N ASP A 500 -20.77 -16.47 -29.56
CA ASP A 500 -19.84 -16.61 -28.45
C ASP A 500 -19.08 -17.94 -28.57
N PRO A 501 -17.73 -17.95 -28.62
CA PRO A 501 -16.93 -19.16 -28.71
C PRO A 501 -17.03 -20.10 -27.49
N ASP A 502 -17.73 -19.72 -26.42
CA ASP A 502 -17.95 -20.58 -25.24
C ASP A 502 -19.41 -20.58 -24.75
N PRO A 503 -20.29 -21.28 -25.47
CA PRO A 503 -21.71 -21.40 -25.10
C PRO A 503 -21.94 -22.33 -23.89
N GLN A 504 -20.98 -23.18 -23.52
CA GLN A 504 -21.16 -24.19 -22.45
C GLN A 504 -20.90 -23.63 -21.05
N ARG A 505 -20.03 -22.62 -20.91
CA ARG A 505 -19.85 -21.91 -19.64
C ARG A 505 -21.10 -21.16 -19.16
N LEU A 506 -22.05 -20.95 -20.08
CA LEU A 506 -23.35 -20.32 -19.86
C LEU A 506 -24.43 -21.30 -19.39
N ALA A 507 -24.24 -22.60 -19.67
CA ALA A 507 -25.23 -23.65 -19.41
C ALA A 507 -25.12 -24.24 -18.00
N CYS A 508 -23.94 -24.22 -17.37
CA CYS A 508 -23.74 -24.81 -16.04
C CYS A 508 -24.18 -23.90 -14.86
N GLU A 509 -24.59 -22.65 -15.12
CA GLU A 509 -24.98 -21.68 -14.09
C GLU A 509 -26.46 -21.25 -14.19
N CYS A 510 -27.19 -21.78 -15.17
CA CYS A 510 -28.64 -21.59 -15.31
C CYS A 510 -29.28 -22.98 -15.23
N GLY A 511 -30.25 -23.18 -14.35
CA GLY A 511 -30.96 -24.45 -14.22
C GLY A 511 -31.40 -25.00 -15.58
N ASP A 512 -31.32 -26.33 -15.67
CA ASP A 512 -31.47 -27.15 -16.87
C ASP A 512 -32.75 -26.78 -17.65
N TRP A 513 -32.55 -26.09 -18.79
CA TRP A 513 -33.60 -25.56 -19.67
C TRP A 513 -34.55 -26.64 -20.17
N ASP A 514 -34.06 -27.88 -20.29
CA ASP A 514 -34.85 -29.03 -20.71
C ASP A 514 -35.90 -29.37 -19.65
N THR A 515 -35.57 -29.26 -18.36
CA THR A 515 -36.54 -29.44 -17.25
C THR A 515 -37.63 -28.38 -17.25
N LEU A 516 -37.31 -27.15 -17.65
CA LEU A 516 -38.28 -26.06 -17.69
C LEU A 516 -39.17 -26.18 -18.92
N LEU A 517 -38.63 -26.61 -20.06
CA LEU A 517 -39.40 -26.93 -21.27
C LEU A 517 -40.35 -28.13 -21.06
N GLU A 518 -39.92 -29.18 -20.34
CA GLU A 518 -40.79 -30.31 -19.97
C GLU A 518 -41.94 -29.90 -19.04
N VAL A 519 -41.71 -28.98 -18.09
CA VAL A 519 -42.76 -28.42 -17.22
C VAL A 519 -43.70 -27.49 -18.00
N LEU A 520 -43.19 -26.79 -19.02
CA LEU A 520 -43.96 -25.89 -19.88
C LEU A 520 -44.83 -26.63 -20.90
N ASP A 521 -44.40 -27.77 -21.43
CA ASP A 521 -45.19 -28.60 -22.37
C ASP A 521 -46.44 -29.19 -21.69
N GLY A 522 -46.46 -29.30 -20.37
CA GLY A 522 -47.62 -29.74 -19.59
C GLY A 522 -48.64 -28.63 -19.25
N ALA A 523 -48.30 -27.35 -19.45
CA ALA A 523 -49.11 -26.22 -19.02
C ALA A 523 -49.65 -25.41 -20.21
N HIS A 524 -50.95 -25.13 -20.22
CA HIS A 524 -51.62 -24.28 -21.21
C HIS A 524 -51.18 -22.80 -21.12
N LEU A 525 -49.95 -22.50 -21.53
CA LEU A 525 -49.39 -21.15 -21.59
C LEU A 525 -49.61 -20.53 -22.98
N ASN A 526 -50.04 -19.27 -23.03
CA ASN A 526 -50.20 -18.53 -24.29
C ASN A 526 -48.85 -17.98 -24.79
N ALA A 527 -48.76 -17.75 -26.10
CA ALA A 527 -47.51 -17.39 -26.79
C ALA A 527 -46.83 -16.12 -26.24
N GLU A 528 -47.59 -15.17 -25.69
CA GLU A 528 -47.04 -13.94 -25.13
C GLU A 528 -46.33 -14.13 -23.77
N LYS A 529 -46.79 -15.05 -22.91
CA LYS A 529 -46.11 -15.40 -21.65
C LYS A 529 -44.77 -16.08 -21.92
N LEU A 530 -44.76 -16.98 -22.90
CA LEU A 530 -43.55 -17.62 -23.39
C LEU A 530 -42.54 -16.60 -23.91
N LYS A 531 -43.00 -15.55 -24.60
CA LYS A 531 -42.14 -14.45 -25.05
C LYS A 531 -41.55 -13.65 -23.89
N GLN A 532 -42.36 -13.26 -22.90
CA GLN A 532 -41.86 -12.50 -21.74
C GLN A 532 -40.84 -13.28 -20.90
N LEU A 533 -41.08 -14.58 -20.65
CA LEU A 533 -40.14 -15.44 -19.94
C LEU A 533 -38.84 -15.62 -20.70
N LYS A 534 -38.93 -15.74 -22.03
CA LYS A 534 -37.75 -15.79 -22.91
C LYS A 534 -36.96 -14.49 -22.84
N ASP A 535 -37.60 -13.32 -22.93
CA ASP A 535 -36.94 -12.01 -22.87
C ASP A 535 -36.26 -11.77 -21.50
N GLN A 536 -36.92 -12.13 -20.39
CA GLN A 536 -36.34 -12.03 -19.04
C GLN A 536 -35.13 -12.95 -18.86
N HIS A 537 -35.22 -14.18 -19.39
CA HIS A 537 -34.10 -15.10 -19.39
C HIS A 537 -32.93 -14.58 -20.24
N GLU A 538 -33.19 -14.08 -21.45
CA GLU A 538 -32.16 -13.51 -22.32
C GLU A 538 -31.47 -12.30 -21.66
N ALA A 539 -32.21 -11.44 -20.96
CA ALA A 539 -31.64 -10.34 -20.17
C ALA A 539 -30.78 -10.84 -19.00
N MET A 540 -31.21 -11.88 -18.30
CA MET A 540 -30.44 -12.50 -17.21
C MET A 540 -29.15 -13.16 -17.73
N LEU A 541 -29.22 -13.85 -18.87
CA LEU A 541 -28.04 -14.38 -19.56
C LEU A 541 -27.07 -13.27 -19.98
N ALA A 542 -27.58 -12.16 -20.52
CA ALA A 542 -26.77 -11.01 -20.89
C ALA A 542 -26.08 -10.37 -19.68
N HIS A 543 -26.78 -10.25 -18.55
CA HIS A 543 -26.22 -9.78 -17.28
C HIS A 543 -25.13 -10.71 -16.75
N ASN A 544 -25.37 -12.02 -16.70
CA ASN A 544 -24.39 -13.02 -16.28
C ASN A 544 -23.15 -13.02 -17.20
N ARG A 545 -23.34 -12.90 -18.52
CA ARG A 545 -22.25 -12.75 -19.50
C ARG A 545 -21.38 -11.54 -19.24
N SER A 546 -22.00 -10.42 -18.88
CA SER A 546 -21.26 -9.18 -18.61
C SER A 546 -20.32 -9.29 -17.40
N ARG A 547 -20.58 -10.22 -16.45
CA ARG A 547 -19.70 -10.48 -15.30
C ARG A 547 -18.42 -11.21 -15.67
N PHE A 548 -18.40 -11.94 -16.78
CA PHE A 548 -17.21 -12.61 -17.30
C PHE A 548 -16.31 -11.68 -18.15
N LEU A 549 -16.67 -10.40 -18.29
CA LEU A 549 -15.78 -9.38 -18.84
C LEU A 549 -14.79 -8.93 -17.79
N PHE A 550 -13.50 -8.96 -18.14
CA PHE A 550 -12.41 -8.55 -17.26
C PHE A 550 -12.58 -7.12 -16.75
N LYS A 551 -13.04 -6.20 -17.61
CA LYS A 551 -13.35 -4.80 -17.23
C LYS A 551 -14.29 -4.74 -16.02
N ASN A 552 -15.47 -5.33 -16.17
CA ASN A 552 -16.53 -5.28 -15.16
C ASN A 552 -16.09 -5.99 -13.88
N TYR A 553 -15.37 -7.11 -14.02
CA TYR A 553 -14.82 -7.83 -12.89
C TYR A 553 -13.75 -7.00 -12.15
N ALA A 554 -12.83 -6.35 -12.85
CA ALA A 554 -11.80 -5.51 -12.24
C ALA A 554 -12.39 -4.26 -11.56
N GLU A 555 -13.50 -3.71 -12.08
CA GLU A 555 -14.26 -2.62 -11.44
C GLU A 555 -14.94 -3.08 -10.13
N LEU A 556 -15.49 -4.30 -10.11
CA LEU A 556 -16.09 -4.89 -8.91
C LEU A 556 -15.05 -5.38 -7.88
N HIS A 557 -13.86 -5.74 -8.34
CA HIS A 557 -12.77 -6.28 -7.52
C HIS A 557 -11.51 -5.40 -7.63
N PRO A 558 -11.50 -4.20 -7.03
CA PRO A 558 -10.38 -3.24 -7.14
C PRO A 558 -9.06 -3.71 -6.52
N ALA A 559 -9.07 -4.81 -5.75
CA ALA A 559 -7.90 -5.41 -5.12
C ALA A 559 -7.20 -6.48 -5.99
N LEU A 560 -7.54 -6.56 -7.28
CA LEU A 560 -6.98 -7.51 -8.22
C LEU A 560 -5.50 -7.20 -8.51
N GLU A 561 -4.62 -8.18 -8.28
CA GLU A 561 -3.17 -8.02 -8.41
C GLU A 561 -2.54 -9.16 -9.22
N HIS A 562 -1.41 -8.89 -9.86
CA HIS A 562 -0.61 -9.89 -10.58
C HIS A 562 0.53 -10.40 -9.69
N LYS A 563 0.58 -11.72 -9.46
CA LYS A 563 1.63 -12.43 -8.69
C LYS A 563 1.98 -13.83 -9.21
N ALA A 564 1.59 -14.15 -10.46
CA ALA A 564 1.82 -15.46 -11.08
C ALA A 564 1.35 -16.67 -10.23
N GLY A 565 0.20 -16.53 -9.56
CA GLY A 565 -0.32 -17.52 -8.62
C GLY A 565 -1.40 -16.98 -7.69
N VAL A 566 -1.80 -17.77 -6.70
CA VAL A 566 -2.93 -17.46 -5.79
C VAL A 566 -2.62 -17.86 -4.35
N VAL A 567 -3.14 -17.10 -3.38
CA VAL A 567 -3.09 -17.46 -1.96
C VAL A 567 -4.09 -18.55 -1.62
N ARG A 568 -3.87 -19.25 -0.51
CA ARG A 568 -4.87 -20.17 0.05
C ARG A 568 -6.19 -19.45 0.34
N GLY A 569 -7.29 -20.04 -0.09
CA GLY A 569 -8.64 -19.48 0.03
C GLY A 569 -8.95 -18.36 -0.97
N GLY A 570 -8.01 -17.97 -1.83
CA GLY A 570 -8.19 -16.93 -2.84
C GLY A 570 -8.80 -17.44 -4.14
N THR A 571 -9.01 -16.52 -5.09
CA THR A 571 -9.43 -16.81 -6.46
C THR A 571 -8.29 -16.52 -7.44
N PHE A 572 -7.94 -17.50 -8.26
CA PHE A 572 -7.02 -17.36 -9.39
C PHE A 572 -7.81 -16.95 -10.64
N VAL A 573 -7.39 -15.86 -11.27
CA VAL A 573 -8.07 -15.21 -12.38
C VAL A 573 -7.18 -15.32 -13.62
N ILE A 574 -7.61 -16.03 -14.65
CA ILE A 574 -6.93 -16.03 -15.96
C ILE A 574 -7.66 -15.09 -16.91
N VAL A 575 -6.91 -14.33 -17.71
CA VAL A 575 -7.47 -13.33 -18.64
C VAL A 575 -7.05 -13.68 -20.06
N TYR A 576 -8.04 -13.80 -20.94
CA TYR A 576 -7.83 -14.16 -22.35
C TYR A 576 -8.25 -13.04 -23.30
N ALA A 577 -7.54 -12.94 -24.43
CA ALA A 577 -7.75 -11.89 -25.41
C ALA A 577 -8.98 -12.17 -26.28
N ASP A 578 -9.74 -11.13 -26.59
CA ASP A 578 -10.77 -11.13 -27.63
C ASP A 578 -10.70 -9.82 -28.41
N ASN A 579 -10.18 -9.87 -29.63
CA ASN A 579 -9.98 -8.68 -30.48
C ASN A 579 -11.14 -8.42 -31.43
N ARG A 580 -12.26 -9.15 -31.30
CA ARG A 580 -13.44 -8.93 -32.14
C ARG A 580 -14.01 -7.54 -31.83
N LYS A 581 -14.30 -6.74 -32.87
CA LYS A 581 -14.86 -5.40 -32.72
C LYS A 581 -16.30 -5.50 -32.17
N GLY A 582 -16.56 -4.89 -31.01
CA GLY A 582 -17.92 -4.60 -30.54
C GLY A 582 -18.57 -3.44 -31.31
N PRO A 583 -19.86 -3.17 -31.09
CA PRO A 583 -20.63 -2.23 -31.91
C PRO A 583 -20.07 -0.81 -31.79
N ALA A 584 -19.81 -0.18 -32.95
CA ALA A 584 -19.61 1.26 -33.04
C ALA A 584 -20.98 1.93 -32.78
N ARG A 585 -21.14 2.60 -31.64
CA ARG A 585 -22.34 3.41 -31.40
C ARG A 585 -22.24 4.70 -32.21
N GLY A 586 -23.08 4.78 -33.24
CA GLY A 586 -23.61 6.02 -33.81
C GLY A 586 -23.07 6.37 -35.19
N GLU A 587 -23.81 6.03 -36.25
CA GLU A 587 -23.98 6.92 -37.39
C GLU A 587 -25.32 6.63 -38.09
N ALA A 588 -25.99 7.71 -38.47
CA ALA A 588 -27.37 7.74 -38.90
C ALA A 588 -27.59 7.25 -40.35
N ILE A 589 -28.80 6.76 -40.55
CA ILE A 589 -29.53 6.37 -41.78
C ILE A 589 -29.06 7.06 -43.08
N GLY A 590 -28.77 6.26 -44.11
CA GLY A 590 -28.70 6.69 -45.52
C GLY A 590 -28.69 5.50 -46.49
N ASN A 591 -29.68 5.43 -47.38
CA ASN A 591 -29.96 4.33 -48.33
C ASN A 591 -28.93 4.19 -49.47
N GLY A 592 -28.60 2.95 -49.89
CA GLY A 592 -27.94 2.64 -51.19
C GLY A 592 -27.22 1.28 -51.23
N PRO A 593 -27.17 0.55 -52.36
CA PRO A 593 -27.04 -0.91 -52.38
C PRO A 593 -25.60 -1.46 -52.29
N LEU A 594 -25.51 -2.72 -51.84
CA LEU A 594 -24.31 -3.57 -51.79
C LEU A 594 -23.44 -3.49 -53.06
N SER A 595 -22.13 -3.29 -52.89
CA SER A 595 -21.08 -3.98 -53.67
C SER A 595 -19.66 -3.65 -53.15
N THR A 596 -18.88 -4.71 -52.94
CA THR A 596 -17.40 -4.83 -53.10
C THR A 596 -16.47 -4.01 -52.19
N THR A 597 -15.57 -4.74 -51.50
CA THR A 597 -14.32 -4.33 -50.81
C THR A 597 -13.65 -3.06 -51.32
N PRO A 598 -13.11 -2.22 -50.41
CA PRO A 598 -11.74 -1.74 -50.59
C PRO A 598 -10.91 -1.56 -49.30
N GLY A 599 -9.58 -1.63 -49.46
CA GLY A 599 -8.58 -1.25 -48.47
C GLY A 599 -8.61 0.24 -48.15
N PHE A 600 -8.10 0.59 -46.96
CA PHE A 600 -8.06 1.95 -46.45
C PHE A 600 -7.04 2.82 -47.19
N VAL A 601 -7.48 4.00 -47.64
CA VAL A 601 -6.67 5.10 -48.16
C VAL A 601 -6.40 6.09 -47.02
N GLU A 602 -5.13 6.48 -46.85
CA GLU A 602 -4.65 7.50 -45.90
C GLU A 602 -5.14 8.90 -46.33
N SER A 603 -5.65 9.74 -45.42
CA SER A 603 -6.22 11.04 -45.79
C SER A 603 -5.13 12.08 -46.11
N ASP A 604 -5.37 12.93 -47.12
CA ASP A 604 -4.41 13.93 -47.63
C ASP A 604 -3.85 14.89 -46.54
N PHE A 605 -4.63 15.13 -45.48
CA PHE A 605 -4.20 15.93 -44.33
C PHE A 605 -3.05 15.28 -43.54
N GLN A 606 -3.02 13.95 -43.44
CA GLN A 606 -1.98 13.19 -42.73
C GLN A 606 -0.64 13.24 -43.49
N VAL A 607 -0.70 13.24 -44.83
CA VAL A 607 0.48 13.33 -45.70
C VAL A 607 1.08 14.75 -45.65
N GLU A 608 0.24 15.78 -45.68
CA GLU A 608 0.68 17.18 -45.67
C GLU A 608 1.34 17.58 -44.32
N LEU A 609 0.80 17.09 -43.20
CA LEU A 609 1.36 17.35 -41.87
C LEU A 609 2.75 16.72 -41.70
N ARG A 610 2.95 15.51 -42.22
CA ARG A 610 4.21 14.76 -42.14
C ARG A 610 5.30 15.39 -43.00
N GLN A 611 4.95 15.90 -44.18
CA GLN A 611 5.87 16.60 -45.05
C GLN A 611 6.35 17.92 -44.44
N ARG A 612 5.47 18.68 -43.78
CA ARG A 612 5.85 19.94 -43.12
C ARG A 612 6.73 19.73 -41.89
N ILE A 613 6.46 18.73 -41.06
CA ILE A 613 7.28 18.39 -39.87
C ILE A 613 8.70 17.98 -40.27
N ASN A 614 8.86 17.23 -41.37
CA ASN A 614 10.17 16.77 -41.84
C ASN A 614 11.02 17.85 -42.53
N THR A 615 10.48 19.05 -42.78
CA THR A 615 11.20 20.16 -43.43
C THR A 615 11.78 21.19 -42.45
N VAL A 616 11.49 21.09 -41.15
CA VAL A 616 12.00 22.03 -40.13
C VAL A 616 13.38 21.58 -39.65
N THR A 617 14.43 22.24 -40.13
CA THR A 617 15.83 21.88 -39.86
C THR A 617 16.57 22.85 -38.93
N LYS A 618 15.91 23.90 -38.43
CA LYS A 618 16.53 24.87 -37.50
C LYS A 618 16.02 24.67 -36.06
N PRO A 619 16.91 24.58 -35.06
CA PRO A 619 16.53 24.33 -33.65
C PRO A 619 15.63 25.40 -33.02
N GLU A 620 15.62 26.60 -33.58
CA GLU A 620 14.99 27.79 -33.01
C GLU A 620 13.48 27.82 -33.31
N ASP A 621 13.07 27.25 -34.45
CA ASP A 621 11.68 27.13 -34.89
C ASP A 621 10.91 25.99 -34.20
N LEU A 622 11.62 25.01 -33.63
CA LEU A 622 11.03 23.94 -32.79
C LEU A 622 10.53 24.47 -31.43
N LYS A 623 11.10 25.57 -30.94
CA LYS A 623 10.66 26.25 -29.72
C LYS A 623 9.35 27.01 -29.95
N PHE A 624 9.22 27.63 -31.12
CA PHE A 624 8.02 28.34 -31.58
C PHE A 624 6.80 27.42 -31.76
N LEU A 625 7.01 26.19 -32.25
CA LEU A 625 5.94 25.17 -32.37
C LEU A 625 5.46 24.63 -31.02
N ARG A 626 6.32 24.60 -29.99
CA ARG A 626 5.97 24.18 -28.63
C ARG A 626 5.11 25.21 -27.89
N GLU A 627 5.34 26.50 -28.13
CA GLU A 627 4.63 27.59 -27.44
C GLU A 627 3.24 27.87 -28.02
N ILE A 628 3.05 27.74 -29.34
CA ILE A 628 1.75 28.05 -29.98
C ILE A 628 0.75 26.89 -29.88
N LEU A 629 1.20 25.64 -29.90
CA LEU A 629 0.28 24.49 -29.97
C LEU A 629 -0.23 23.99 -28.62
N GLY A 630 0.33 24.39 -27.48
CA GLY A 630 -0.20 24.03 -26.14
C GLY A 630 -0.42 22.52 -25.90
N LEU A 631 0.18 21.65 -26.72
CA LEU A 631 -0.10 20.22 -26.74
C LEU A 631 1.09 19.44 -26.16
N ASN A 632 0.82 18.75 -25.06
CA ASN A 632 1.66 17.67 -24.52
C ASN A 632 1.72 16.51 -25.54
N LEU A 633 2.66 16.58 -26.47
CA LEU A 633 2.93 15.57 -27.51
C LEU A 633 3.81 14.43 -26.98
N VAL A 634 3.33 13.69 -25.97
CA VAL A 634 3.97 12.44 -25.48
C VAL A 634 3.18 11.17 -25.83
N ASN A 635 1.97 11.25 -26.39
CA ASN A 635 1.14 10.05 -26.64
C ASN A 635 0.72 9.79 -28.10
N TYR A 636 1.41 10.34 -29.09
CA TYR A 636 1.11 10.02 -30.49
C TYR A 636 2.39 9.59 -31.18
N PHE A 637 2.62 8.27 -31.25
CA PHE A 637 3.23 7.51 -32.34
C PHE A 637 3.69 6.14 -31.79
N THR A 638 2.80 5.15 -31.84
CA THR A 638 3.00 3.75 -32.29
C THR A 638 1.83 2.88 -31.82
N ASP A 639 0.69 2.97 -32.51
CA ASP A 639 -0.34 1.92 -32.49
C ASP A 639 0.16 0.70 -33.28
N VAL A 640 1.17 0.02 -32.75
CA VAL A 640 1.39 -1.39 -33.05
C VAL A 640 0.69 -2.15 -31.93
N LYS A 641 -0.63 -2.35 -32.07
CA LYS A 641 -1.36 -3.25 -31.17
C LYS A 641 -0.72 -4.63 -31.29
N PRO A 642 -0.19 -5.24 -30.22
CA PRO A 642 0.21 -6.62 -30.29
C PRO A 642 -1.03 -7.46 -30.57
N ALA A 643 -1.10 -8.05 -31.76
CA ALA A 643 -2.18 -8.96 -32.12
C ALA A 643 -1.99 -10.28 -31.35
N ILE A 644 -2.49 -10.33 -30.12
CA ILE A 644 -2.63 -11.58 -29.36
C ILE A 644 -3.79 -12.35 -29.99
N ALA A 645 -3.60 -13.60 -30.40
CA ALA A 645 -4.71 -14.36 -30.99
C ALA A 645 -5.90 -14.51 -30.01
N ASP A 646 -7.11 -14.51 -30.55
CA ASP A 646 -8.33 -14.63 -29.75
C ASP A 646 -8.35 -15.96 -28.98
N GLY A 647 -8.82 -15.92 -27.73
CA GLY A 647 -8.88 -17.09 -26.84
C GLY A 647 -7.53 -17.50 -26.23
N ILE A 648 -6.45 -16.75 -26.46
CA ILE A 648 -5.17 -16.98 -25.80
C ILE A 648 -5.13 -16.28 -24.44
N VAL A 649 -4.72 -17.01 -23.40
CA VAL A 649 -4.45 -16.43 -22.07
C VAL A 649 -3.19 -15.57 -22.17
N PHE A 650 -3.29 -14.31 -21.81
CA PHE A 650 -2.18 -13.36 -21.93
C PHE A 650 -1.80 -12.69 -20.61
N ALA A 651 -2.64 -12.80 -19.59
CA ALA A 651 -2.38 -12.30 -18.25
C ALA A 651 -3.11 -13.16 -17.21
N ASP A 652 -2.61 -13.13 -15.98
CA ASP A 652 -3.24 -13.72 -14.82
C ASP A 652 -3.18 -12.78 -13.62
N PHE A 653 -4.14 -12.97 -12.71
CA PHE A 653 -4.29 -12.18 -11.50
C PHE A 653 -4.80 -13.06 -10.37
N TYR A 654 -4.81 -12.51 -9.16
CA TYR A 654 -5.41 -13.17 -8.02
C TYR A 654 -6.21 -12.19 -7.16
N LEU A 655 -7.17 -12.76 -6.44
CA LEU A 655 -7.85 -12.12 -5.31
C LEU A 655 -7.44 -12.84 -4.03
N PRO A 656 -7.22 -12.09 -2.93
CA PRO A 656 -6.84 -12.69 -1.65
C PRO A 656 -8.02 -13.37 -0.93
N TYR A 657 -9.21 -13.32 -1.52
CA TYR A 657 -10.44 -13.92 -1.00
C TYR A 657 -11.16 -14.73 -2.07
N ARG A 658 -12.05 -15.59 -1.60
CA ARG A 658 -12.92 -16.41 -2.43
C ARG A 658 -13.99 -15.54 -3.06
N ASP A 659 -14.08 -15.57 -4.38
CA ASP A 659 -15.23 -14.98 -5.08
C ASP A 659 -16.42 -15.94 -4.96
N THR A 660 -17.28 -15.70 -3.98
CA THR A 660 -18.57 -16.38 -3.88
C THR A 660 -19.56 -15.65 -4.77
N SER A 661 -19.52 -15.90 -6.07
CA SER A 661 -20.65 -15.51 -6.93
C SER A 661 -21.90 -16.25 -6.44
N PRO A 662 -22.92 -15.56 -5.87
CA PRO A 662 -24.12 -16.21 -5.41
C PRO A 662 -24.94 -16.58 -6.64
N CYS A 663 -24.94 -17.87 -7.01
CA CYS A 663 -26.05 -18.44 -7.74
C CYS A 663 -27.27 -18.39 -6.82
N GLY A 664 -27.99 -17.27 -6.83
CA GLY A 664 -29.33 -17.22 -6.27
C GLY A 664 -30.22 -18.17 -7.07
N SER A 665 -30.92 -19.07 -6.39
CA SER A 665 -31.96 -19.90 -6.98
C SER A 665 -32.91 -19.04 -7.82
N VAL A 666 -33.08 -19.38 -9.11
CA VAL A 666 -33.99 -18.69 -10.02
C VAL A 666 -35.44 -18.98 -9.61
N SER A 667 -36.19 -17.95 -9.22
CA SER A 667 -37.65 -18.04 -9.08
C SER A 667 -38.32 -17.37 -10.29
N TYR A 668 -38.98 -18.14 -11.14
CA TYR A 668 -39.73 -17.62 -12.28
C TYR A 668 -41.06 -17.05 -11.78
N GLN A 669 -41.28 -15.73 -11.90
CA GLN A 669 -42.60 -15.13 -11.77
C GLN A 669 -43.21 -14.95 -13.16
N ILE A 670 -44.12 -15.86 -13.52
CA ILE A 670 -44.86 -15.80 -14.79
C ILE A 670 -45.99 -14.78 -14.63
N ASN A 671 -45.76 -13.53 -15.07
CA ASN A 671 -46.84 -12.56 -15.20
C ASN A 671 -47.63 -12.83 -16.49
N GLU A 672 -48.96 -12.75 -16.43
CA GLU A 672 -49.79 -12.96 -17.62
C GLU A 672 -49.71 -11.79 -18.60
N PRO A 673 -49.75 -12.04 -19.92
CA PRO A 673 -49.55 -11.01 -20.89
C PRO A 673 -50.88 -10.29 -21.12
N LYS A 674 -50.83 -8.96 -21.09
CA LYS A 674 -51.95 -8.10 -21.46
C LYS A 674 -52.23 -8.25 -22.97
N PRO A 675 -53.50 -8.38 -23.40
CA PRO A 675 -53.86 -8.37 -24.81
C PRO A 675 -53.57 -7.01 -25.46
N SER A 676 -53.27 -7.05 -26.76
CA SER A 676 -53.03 -5.91 -27.67
C SER A 676 -54.02 -4.75 -27.52
N GLU A 677 -53.48 -3.52 -27.53
CA GLU A 677 -54.25 -2.29 -27.69
C GLU A 677 -55.08 -2.32 -28.97
N SER A 678 -56.39 -2.50 -28.80
CA SER A 678 -57.41 -1.86 -29.61
C SER A 678 -58.37 -1.18 -28.65
N GLU A 679 -58.63 0.10 -28.92
CA GLU A 679 -59.36 1.02 -28.06
C GLU A 679 -60.71 0.47 -27.59
N LYS A 680 -60.86 0.31 -26.27
CA LYS A 680 -61.96 0.88 -25.47
C LYS A 680 -61.60 0.88 -23.97
N PRO A 681 -62.03 1.91 -23.22
CA PRO A 681 -61.36 2.39 -22.02
C PRO A 681 -61.49 1.43 -20.85
N ASP A 682 -60.42 1.34 -20.06
CA ASP A 682 -60.43 0.71 -18.75
C ASP A 682 -61.43 1.49 -17.88
N VAL A 683 -62.63 0.93 -17.73
CA VAL A 683 -63.87 1.60 -17.29
C VAL A 683 -63.78 2.36 -15.94
N PHE A 684 -62.75 2.14 -15.14
CA PHE A 684 -62.45 2.99 -13.98
C PHE A 684 -61.00 2.75 -13.54
N GLY A 685 -60.09 3.67 -13.83
CA GLY A 685 -58.65 3.50 -13.55
C GLY A 685 -57.86 4.80 -13.66
N ILE A 686 -56.59 4.80 -13.21
CA ILE A 686 -55.73 5.98 -13.29
C ILE A 686 -54.31 5.58 -13.71
N LYS A 687 -53.64 6.41 -14.52
CA LYS A 687 -52.37 6.06 -15.17
C LYS A 687 -51.25 5.72 -14.20
N GLN A 688 -51.24 6.35 -13.03
CA GLN A 688 -50.30 6.08 -11.95
C GLN A 688 -51.06 6.02 -10.62
N THR A 689 -50.64 5.16 -9.71
CA THR A 689 -51.39 4.90 -8.46
C THR A 689 -50.62 5.35 -7.21
N VAL A 690 -49.41 5.85 -7.38
CA VAL A 690 -48.55 6.37 -6.30
C VAL A 690 -48.15 7.80 -6.65
N TYR A 691 -48.29 8.71 -5.70
CA TYR A 691 -48.09 10.15 -5.90
C TYR A 691 -47.31 10.77 -4.74
N CYS A 692 -46.59 11.86 -5.01
CA CYS A 692 -45.89 12.63 -3.98
C CYS A 692 -46.83 13.66 -3.34
N TRP A 693 -46.73 13.88 -2.03
CA TRP A 693 -47.68 14.70 -1.29
C TRP A 693 -47.66 16.21 -1.59
N LYS A 694 -46.58 16.79 -2.14
CA LYS A 694 -46.61 18.20 -2.58
C LYS A 694 -47.05 18.35 -4.03
N ASP A 695 -47.34 17.25 -4.73
CA ASP A 695 -47.76 17.27 -6.12
C ASP A 695 -49.11 18.00 -6.27
N GLN A 696 -49.06 19.11 -7.01
CA GLN A 696 -50.19 19.99 -7.29
C GLN A 696 -50.84 19.69 -8.64
N THR A 697 -50.32 18.72 -9.39
CA THR A 697 -50.88 18.33 -10.68
C THR A 697 -52.19 17.59 -10.48
N ALA A 698 -53.23 18.01 -11.20
CA ALA A 698 -54.50 17.32 -11.21
C ALA A 698 -54.43 16.07 -12.09
N TYR A 699 -54.86 14.94 -11.55
CA TYR A 699 -54.85 13.66 -12.26
C TYR A 699 -56.27 13.15 -12.47
N GLU A 700 -56.55 12.80 -13.72
CA GLU A 700 -57.87 12.32 -14.13
C GLU A 700 -57.96 10.80 -14.03
N PHE A 701 -59.08 10.31 -13.50
CA PHE A 701 -59.47 8.93 -13.65
C PHE A 701 -60.04 8.71 -15.05
N GLY A 702 -59.57 7.65 -15.72
CA GLY A 702 -60.23 7.11 -16.89
C GLY A 702 -61.58 6.54 -16.47
N ILE A 703 -62.66 7.15 -16.97
CA ILE A 703 -64.06 6.80 -16.68
C ILE A 703 -64.82 6.65 -18.00
N ASP A 704 -65.88 5.84 -18.02
CA ASP A 704 -66.72 5.68 -19.20
C ASP A 704 -67.83 6.75 -19.32
N ASP A 705 -68.47 6.83 -20.50
CA ASP A 705 -69.53 7.80 -20.80
C ASP A 705 -70.77 7.66 -19.90
N THR A 706 -70.97 6.48 -19.28
CA THR A 706 -72.08 6.16 -18.37
C THR A 706 -71.74 6.31 -16.88
N PHE A 707 -70.55 6.82 -16.55
CA PHE A 707 -70.10 7.04 -15.16
C PHE A 707 -71.05 7.95 -14.37
N ASN A 708 -71.48 7.45 -13.21
CA ASN A 708 -72.25 8.19 -12.20
C ASN A 708 -71.51 8.18 -10.86
N VAL A 709 -71.19 9.36 -10.33
CA VAL A 709 -70.45 9.53 -9.08
C VAL A 709 -71.20 8.99 -7.86
N GLU A 710 -72.53 8.92 -7.89
CA GLU A 710 -73.34 8.39 -6.78
C GLU A 710 -73.14 6.88 -6.57
N GLU A 711 -72.67 6.14 -7.58
CA GLU A 711 -72.36 4.71 -7.47
C GLU A 711 -70.91 4.46 -6.98
N LEU A 712 -70.14 5.52 -6.73
CA LEU A 712 -68.75 5.43 -6.31
C LEU A 712 -68.63 5.20 -4.79
N GLN A 713 -67.99 4.11 -4.40
CA GLN A 713 -67.68 3.83 -3.00
C GLN A 713 -66.29 4.40 -2.66
N ASN A 714 -66.28 5.43 -1.81
CA ASN A 714 -65.06 6.10 -1.33
C ASN A 714 -64.95 5.99 0.21
N PRO A 715 -64.68 4.79 0.75
CA PRO A 715 -64.63 4.56 2.20
C PRO A 715 -63.46 5.27 2.90
N ASP A 716 -62.40 5.61 2.18
CA ASP A 716 -61.21 6.27 2.76
C ASP A 716 -61.22 7.80 2.55
N GLU A 717 -62.35 8.35 2.09
CA GLU A 717 -62.60 9.79 1.92
C GLU A 717 -61.56 10.53 1.05
N LEU A 718 -61.15 9.94 -0.07
CA LEU A 718 -60.35 10.65 -1.08
C LEU A 718 -61.10 11.91 -1.53
N LYS A 719 -60.45 13.07 -1.49
CA LYS A 719 -61.00 14.33 -1.99
C LYS A 719 -60.79 14.41 -3.50
N PHE A 720 -61.87 14.56 -4.24
CA PHE A 720 -61.83 14.73 -5.70
C PHE A 720 -62.95 15.68 -6.14
N VAL A 721 -62.85 16.19 -7.36
CA VAL A 721 -63.91 17.00 -7.98
C VAL A 721 -64.91 16.04 -8.64
N PRO A 722 -66.20 16.05 -8.25
CA PRO A 722 -67.17 15.02 -8.65
C PRO A 722 -67.71 15.15 -10.08
N ASP A 723 -67.26 16.13 -10.87
CA ASP A 723 -67.69 16.36 -12.25
C ASP A 723 -66.84 15.59 -13.28
N LYS A 724 -67.28 15.51 -14.54
CA LYS A 724 -66.46 14.95 -15.63
C LYS A 724 -65.56 16.05 -16.23
N PRO A 725 -64.23 15.88 -16.27
CA PRO A 725 -63.46 14.68 -15.88
C PRO A 725 -63.28 14.53 -14.36
N LEU A 726 -63.41 13.29 -13.86
CA LEU A 726 -63.23 12.96 -12.44
C LEU A 726 -61.74 13.09 -12.09
N GLN A 727 -61.37 14.12 -11.33
CA GLN A 727 -59.98 14.47 -11.07
C GLN A 727 -59.69 14.59 -9.58
N PHE A 728 -58.44 14.28 -9.22
CA PHE A 728 -57.96 14.53 -7.86
C PHE A 728 -56.58 15.20 -7.81
N VAL A 729 -56.47 16.03 -6.77
CA VAL A 729 -55.35 16.75 -6.15
C VAL A 729 -54.45 15.96 -5.17
N PRO A 730 -53.27 15.35 -5.47
CA PRO A 730 -52.52 14.65 -4.40
C PRO A 730 -52.21 15.54 -3.19
N GLN A 731 -51.84 16.80 -3.40
CA GLN A 731 -51.60 17.76 -2.32
C GLN A 731 -52.87 18.15 -1.53
N GLU A 732 -54.03 18.17 -2.15
CA GLU A 732 -55.29 18.60 -1.52
C GLU A 732 -55.86 17.55 -0.54
N GLN A 733 -55.30 16.34 -0.53
CA GLN A 733 -55.69 15.26 0.38
C GLN A 733 -55.35 15.52 1.84
N PHE A 734 -54.57 16.57 2.13
CA PHE A 734 -54.13 16.92 3.48
C PHE A 734 -54.66 18.29 3.90
N GLN A 735 -55.08 18.43 5.16
CA GLN A 735 -55.60 19.69 5.68
C GLN A 735 -54.48 20.70 5.96
N ARG A 736 -54.66 21.97 5.58
CA ARG A 736 -53.72 23.06 5.87
C ARG A 736 -54.20 23.93 7.04
N LEU A 737 -53.26 24.30 7.91
CA LEU A 737 -53.42 25.30 8.95
C LEU A 737 -53.39 26.72 8.34
N ALA A 738 -53.84 27.72 9.10
CA ALA A 738 -53.95 29.11 8.63
C ALA A 738 -52.61 29.75 8.21
N ASP A 739 -51.49 29.18 8.64
CA ASP A 739 -50.13 29.58 8.24
C ASP A 739 -49.61 28.88 6.96
N GLY A 740 -50.44 28.05 6.34
CA GLY A 740 -50.12 27.31 5.11
C GLY A 740 -49.41 25.98 5.33
N THR A 741 -49.11 25.58 6.56
CA THR A 741 -48.50 24.27 6.89
C THR A 741 -49.54 23.16 6.98
N ILE A 742 -49.16 21.90 6.74
CA ILE A 742 -50.07 20.74 6.86
C ILE A 742 -50.32 20.41 8.34
N ASP A 743 -51.57 20.09 8.67
CA ASP A 743 -51.98 19.66 10.01
C ASP A 743 -51.09 18.50 10.53
N PRO A 744 -50.50 18.63 11.73
CA PRO A 744 -49.61 17.62 12.29
C PRO A 744 -50.21 16.23 12.46
N THR A 745 -51.53 16.10 12.55
CA THR A 745 -52.20 14.80 12.66
C THR A 745 -52.25 14.02 11.34
N ASP A 746 -51.97 14.68 10.21
CA ASP A 746 -52.13 14.14 8.85
C ASP A 746 -50.80 13.80 8.14
N LYS A 747 -49.73 13.57 8.92
CA LYS A 747 -48.33 13.56 8.46
C LYS A 747 -47.76 12.21 7.94
N LYS A 748 -48.59 11.22 7.64
CA LYS A 748 -48.16 9.87 7.19
C LYS A 748 -48.63 9.57 5.77
N THR A 749 -47.93 8.66 5.07
CA THR A 749 -48.38 8.12 3.78
C THR A 749 -49.79 7.58 3.93
N LYS A 750 -50.70 8.02 3.05
CA LYS A 750 -52.09 7.59 3.02
C LYS A 750 -52.36 6.81 1.74
N THR A 751 -53.11 5.73 1.87
CA THR A 751 -53.63 4.96 0.73
C THR A 751 -55.15 5.04 0.78
N PHE A 752 -55.73 5.49 -0.31
CA PHE A 752 -57.15 5.70 -0.48
C PHE A 752 -57.72 4.69 -1.45
N ARG A 753 -58.79 4.02 -1.07
CA ARG A 753 -59.51 3.06 -1.89
C ARG A 753 -60.75 3.70 -2.50
N LEU A 754 -60.85 3.67 -3.83
CA LEU A 754 -62.06 4.02 -4.58
C LEU A 754 -62.57 2.79 -5.31
N THR A 755 -63.87 2.49 -5.21
CA THR A 755 -64.49 1.35 -5.90
C THR A 755 -65.70 1.79 -6.72
N TYR A 756 -65.73 1.45 -8.00
CA TYR A 756 -66.84 1.71 -8.91
C TYR A 756 -67.23 0.41 -9.64
N ARG A 757 -68.52 0.01 -9.58
CA ARG A 757 -69.08 -1.18 -10.25
C ARG A 757 -68.14 -2.39 -10.22
N SER A 758 -67.68 -2.76 -9.02
CA SER A 758 -66.77 -3.88 -8.71
C SER A 758 -65.30 -3.75 -9.14
N LYS A 759 -64.86 -2.61 -9.71
CA LYS A 759 -63.44 -2.27 -9.88
C LYS A 759 -62.94 -1.37 -8.76
N THR A 760 -61.85 -1.77 -8.11
CA THR A 760 -61.23 -1.03 -7.02
C THR A 760 -59.87 -0.48 -7.44
N VAL A 761 -59.66 0.82 -7.25
CA VAL A 761 -58.38 1.52 -7.43
C VAL A 761 -57.86 1.96 -6.08
N TYR A 762 -56.57 1.73 -5.85
CA TYR A 762 -55.85 2.23 -4.69
C TYR A 762 -54.96 3.37 -5.12
N VAL A 763 -55.16 4.55 -4.54
CA VAL A 763 -54.31 5.73 -4.75
C VAL A 763 -53.50 5.96 -3.48
N THR A 764 -52.19 5.90 -3.59
CA THR A 764 -51.28 6.13 -2.46
C THR A 764 -50.60 7.48 -2.61
N VAL A 765 -50.78 8.38 -1.65
CA VAL A 765 -50.04 9.64 -1.57
C VAL A 765 -48.95 9.49 -0.51
N LYS A 766 -47.69 9.41 -0.96
CA LYS A 766 -46.52 9.18 -0.12
C LYS A 766 -46.09 10.46 0.59
N VAL A 767 -45.91 10.33 1.90
CA VAL A 767 -45.38 11.37 2.78
C VAL A 767 -44.12 10.81 3.46
N PRO A 768 -42.96 11.47 3.37
CA PRO A 768 -41.72 11.03 4.02
C PRO A 768 -41.88 10.90 5.55
N ASN A 769 -41.38 9.81 6.13
CA ASN A 769 -41.54 9.52 7.56
C ASN A 769 -40.36 10.08 8.37
N ALA A 770 -40.54 11.28 8.92
CA ALA A 770 -39.53 11.98 9.71
C ALA A 770 -39.64 11.75 11.23
N ALA A 771 -40.30 10.68 11.68
CA ALA A 771 -40.47 10.40 13.11
C ALA A 771 -39.14 10.02 13.80
N PHE A 772 -38.96 10.49 15.03
CA PHE A 772 -37.78 10.22 15.86
C PHE A 772 -38.14 10.15 17.34
N THR A 773 -37.35 9.38 18.10
CA THR A 773 -37.41 9.35 19.56
C THR A 773 -36.26 10.17 20.15
N VAL A 774 -36.55 11.03 21.13
CA VAL A 774 -35.55 11.75 21.93
C VAL A 774 -35.19 10.93 23.17
N LYS A 775 -33.91 10.69 23.41
CA LYS A 775 -33.38 10.05 24.63
C LYS A 775 -32.44 10.99 25.36
N LEU A 776 -32.64 11.12 26.67
CA LEU A 776 -31.72 11.81 27.57
C LEU A 776 -30.86 10.78 28.29
N VAL A 777 -29.55 10.92 28.20
CA VAL A 777 -28.59 10.01 28.84
C VAL A 777 -27.67 10.82 29.74
N LYS A 778 -27.70 10.56 31.05
CA LYS A 778 -26.73 11.15 31.99
C LYS A 778 -25.36 10.51 31.78
N VAL A 779 -24.34 11.32 31.55
CA VAL A 779 -22.99 10.82 31.36
C VAL A 779 -22.39 10.52 32.73
N GLN A 780 -21.98 9.27 32.98
CA GLN A 780 -21.39 8.89 34.27
C GLN A 780 -20.06 9.62 34.50
N GLY A 781 -19.93 10.25 35.67
CA GLY A 781 -18.71 10.97 36.05
C GLY A 781 -18.57 12.39 35.49
N SER A 782 -19.55 12.90 34.73
CA SER A 782 -19.56 14.30 34.27
C SER A 782 -20.82 15.05 34.72
N ASN A 783 -20.73 16.39 34.79
CA ASN A 783 -21.87 17.25 35.10
C ASN A 783 -22.68 17.59 33.83
N GLU A 784 -22.87 16.63 32.93
CA GLU A 784 -23.50 16.84 31.61
C GLU A 784 -24.59 15.80 31.32
N VAL A 785 -25.63 16.22 30.59
CA VAL A 785 -26.68 15.36 30.02
C VAL A 785 -26.50 15.31 28.52
N GLN A 786 -26.49 14.12 27.95
CA GLN A 786 -26.52 13.94 26.51
C GLN A 786 -27.95 13.83 25.98
N ILE A 787 -28.27 14.65 24.99
CA ILE A 787 -29.47 14.50 24.17
C ILE A 787 -29.11 13.65 22.95
N ARG A 788 -29.80 12.53 22.76
CA ARG A 788 -29.66 11.61 21.62
C ARG A 788 -30.99 11.53 20.87
N LEU A 789 -30.95 11.76 19.55
CA LEU A 789 -32.10 11.58 18.67
C LEU A 789 -31.96 10.25 17.93
N VAL A 790 -33.01 9.44 17.92
CA VAL A 790 -33.03 8.14 17.23
C VAL A 790 -34.15 8.18 16.20
N ALA A 791 -33.81 8.15 14.91
CA ALA A 791 -34.80 8.09 13.86
C ALA A 791 -35.56 6.75 13.89
N GLU A 792 -36.87 6.77 13.63
CA GLU A 792 -37.71 5.57 13.60
C GLU A 792 -37.73 4.90 12.22
N ALA A 793 -37.46 5.66 11.15
CA ALA A 793 -37.38 5.16 9.78
C ALA A 793 -36.00 4.54 9.49
N LYS A 794 -35.97 3.39 8.79
CA LYS A 794 -34.74 2.60 8.52
C LYS A 794 -34.02 2.96 7.22
N ASN A 795 -34.68 3.69 6.30
CA ASN A 795 -34.20 3.91 4.93
C ASN A 795 -33.84 5.40 4.66
N LEU A 796 -33.26 6.08 5.64
CA LEU A 796 -32.91 7.49 5.54
C LEU A 796 -31.49 7.67 4.98
N LEU A 797 -31.29 8.64 4.07
CA LEU A 797 -29.96 9.02 3.58
C LEU A 797 -29.26 9.98 4.55
N SER A 798 -30.00 10.97 5.04
CA SER A 798 -29.45 11.99 5.93
C SER A 798 -30.51 12.63 6.84
N TYR A 799 -30.07 13.14 7.99
CA TYR A 799 -30.88 14.00 8.85
C TYR A 799 -30.01 15.12 9.44
N ARG A 800 -30.60 16.30 9.68
CA ARG A 800 -29.98 17.47 10.32
C ARG A 800 -30.91 18.02 11.38
N TRP A 801 -30.41 18.44 12.54
CA TRP A 801 -31.26 19.01 13.58
C TRP A 801 -30.64 20.25 14.21
N LYS A 802 -31.51 21.13 14.72
CA LYS A 802 -31.16 22.39 15.39
C LYS A 802 -31.95 22.50 16.68
N ILE A 803 -31.31 22.95 17.75
CA ILE A 803 -31.95 23.19 19.05
C ILE A 803 -32.04 24.70 19.27
N GLN A 804 -33.23 25.21 19.61
CA GLN A 804 -33.52 26.61 19.91
C GLN A 804 -33.81 26.78 21.42
N PRO A 805 -33.49 27.95 22.04
CA PRO A 805 -33.37 29.29 21.44
C PRO A 805 -31.94 29.85 21.30
N GLU A 806 -31.71 30.52 20.15
CA GLU A 806 -30.67 31.50 19.74
C GLU A 806 -29.18 31.37 20.09
N GLU A 807 -28.71 30.56 21.05
CA GLU A 807 -27.27 30.43 21.34
C GLU A 807 -26.57 29.24 20.65
N PHE A 808 -27.30 28.37 19.95
CA PHE A 808 -26.72 27.16 19.35
C PHE A 808 -27.17 26.97 17.90
N GLU A 809 -26.64 27.78 16.99
CA GLU A 809 -26.61 27.43 15.58
C GLU A 809 -25.44 26.48 15.27
N ILE A 810 -25.75 25.26 14.86
CA ILE A 810 -24.79 24.38 14.20
C ILE A 810 -25.46 23.90 12.92
N SER A 811 -25.08 24.47 11.79
CA SER A 811 -25.10 23.74 10.53
C SER A 811 -23.81 22.94 10.47
N HIS A 812 -23.85 21.65 10.12
CA HIS A 812 -22.82 20.87 9.38
C HIS A 812 -23.30 19.42 9.30
N ALA A 813 -22.96 18.76 8.20
CA ALA A 813 -23.35 17.38 7.87
C ALA A 813 -22.44 16.37 8.59
N PHE A 814 -23.07 15.31 9.13
CA PHE A 814 -22.54 14.03 9.65
C PHE A 814 -21.43 14.06 10.73
N GLU A 815 -21.75 13.52 11.94
CA GLU A 815 -21.02 12.41 12.61
C GLU A 815 -21.41 12.17 14.09
N THR A 816 -22.16 13.04 14.76
CA THR A 816 -22.47 12.83 16.20
C THR A 816 -23.94 12.49 16.47
N THR A 817 -24.18 11.26 16.95
CA THR A 817 -25.51 10.75 17.37
C THR A 817 -25.99 11.29 18.73
N SER A 818 -25.21 12.14 19.40
CA SER A 818 -25.53 12.69 20.71
C SER A 818 -24.81 14.01 20.98
N LYS A 819 -25.42 14.92 21.74
CA LYS A 819 -24.80 16.19 22.17
C LYS A 819 -24.83 16.36 23.68
N PRO A 820 -23.67 16.54 24.34
CA PRO A 820 -23.63 16.85 25.78
C PRO A 820 -24.02 18.31 26.06
N ILE A 821 -24.78 18.50 27.13
CA ILE A 821 -25.19 19.80 27.66
C ILE A 821 -24.87 19.84 29.16
N PRO A 822 -24.15 20.86 29.66
CA PRO A 822 -23.90 21.04 31.09
C PRO A 822 -25.20 21.10 31.91
N MET A 823 -25.24 20.42 33.05
CA MET A 823 -26.41 20.26 33.92
C MET A 823 -27.03 21.59 34.34
N ASP A 824 -26.23 22.62 34.59
CA ASP A 824 -26.73 23.93 35.05
C ASP A 824 -27.46 24.68 33.93
N LYS A 825 -26.95 24.56 32.69
CA LYS A 825 -27.63 25.06 31.48
C LYS A 825 -28.89 24.25 31.19
N PHE A 826 -28.82 22.93 31.30
CA PHE A 826 -29.98 22.06 31.13
C PHE A 826 -31.10 22.41 32.13
N ARG A 827 -30.78 22.58 33.42
CA ARG A 827 -31.72 23.05 34.45
C ARG A 827 -32.32 24.43 34.13
N GLY A 828 -31.55 25.33 33.54
CA GLY A 828 -32.03 26.64 33.08
C GLY A 828 -33.07 26.55 31.96
N ILE A 829 -32.91 25.59 31.04
CA ILE A 829 -33.84 25.33 29.93
C ILE A 829 -35.16 24.74 30.42
N ILE A 830 -35.10 23.78 31.37
CA ILE A 830 -36.29 23.09 31.92
C ILE A 830 -37.11 24.01 32.83
N LYS A 831 -36.52 25.10 33.37
CA LYS A 831 -37.24 26.15 34.12
C LYS A 831 -38.07 27.05 33.19
N GLY A 832 -39.06 26.45 32.52
CA GLY A 832 -40.22 27.13 31.96
C GLY A 832 -40.12 27.63 30.52
N ARG A 833 -39.02 27.37 29.78
CA ARG A 833 -38.88 27.85 28.38
C ARG A 833 -39.12 26.78 27.29
N GLY A 834 -39.14 25.50 27.66
CA GLY A 834 -39.23 24.42 26.67
C GLY A 834 -38.00 24.36 25.75
N LEU A 835 -37.82 23.27 25.02
CA LEU A 835 -36.67 23.08 24.13
C LEU A 835 -37.17 22.85 22.70
N GLY A 836 -37.06 23.85 21.83
CA GLY A 836 -37.42 23.66 20.43
C GLY A 836 -36.37 22.80 19.73
N ILE A 837 -36.76 21.66 19.12
CA ILE A 837 -35.88 20.87 18.26
C ILE A 837 -36.44 20.91 16.84
N THR A 838 -35.73 21.55 15.91
CA THR A 838 -36.06 21.49 14.48
C THR A 838 -35.28 20.35 13.84
N LEU A 839 -35.95 19.45 13.12
CA LEU A 839 -35.32 18.34 12.40
C LEU A 839 -35.59 18.48 10.89
N THR A 840 -34.57 18.37 10.07
CA THR A 840 -34.65 18.32 8.61
C THR A 840 -34.20 16.94 8.17
N VAL A 841 -35.06 16.21 7.46
CA VAL A 841 -34.79 14.82 7.03
C VAL A 841 -34.76 14.73 5.51
N GLU A 842 -33.83 13.93 5.00
CA GLU A 842 -33.66 13.60 3.58
C GLU A 842 -33.69 12.06 3.43
N GLU A 843 -34.71 11.57 2.73
CA GLU A 843 -35.04 10.14 2.62
C GLU A 843 -34.86 9.68 1.16
N ASP A 844 -34.24 8.51 0.95
CA ASP A 844 -34.10 7.94 -0.40
C ASP A 844 -35.39 7.25 -0.83
N PHE A 845 -35.97 7.68 -1.95
CA PHE A 845 -37.12 7.00 -2.55
C PHE A 845 -36.76 6.09 -3.75
N THR A 846 -35.48 5.95 -4.09
CA THR A 846 -35.02 5.29 -5.33
C THR A 846 -35.30 3.79 -5.45
N HIS A 847 -35.86 3.14 -4.42
CA HIS A 847 -36.18 1.71 -4.44
C HIS A 847 -37.62 1.35 -4.83
N ASP A 848 -38.48 2.33 -5.16
CA ASP A 848 -39.88 2.07 -5.54
C ASP A 848 -40.20 2.65 -6.93
N GLN A 849 -40.16 1.82 -7.98
CA GLN A 849 -40.11 2.24 -9.39
C GLN A 849 -41.40 2.85 -9.99
N GLN A 850 -42.40 3.23 -9.18
CA GLN A 850 -43.69 3.74 -9.70
C GLN A 850 -43.95 5.24 -9.47
N ALA A 851 -43.16 5.94 -8.66
CA ALA A 851 -43.18 7.41 -8.59
C ALA A 851 -41.83 7.94 -8.07
N ASP A 852 -41.20 8.84 -8.81
CA ASP A 852 -39.93 9.45 -8.44
C ASP A 852 -40.16 10.76 -7.64
N CYS A 853 -40.17 10.66 -6.31
CA CYS A 853 -40.25 11.81 -5.42
C CYS A 853 -38.88 12.46 -5.12
N SER A 854 -37.82 12.11 -5.86
CA SER A 854 -36.44 12.59 -5.64
C SER A 854 -36.24 14.09 -5.88
N ASN A 855 -37.20 14.80 -6.46
CA ASN A 855 -37.11 16.26 -6.60
C ASN A 855 -37.78 17.01 -5.43
N GLU A 856 -38.47 16.30 -4.54
CA GLU A 856 -39.14 16.85 -3.35
C GLU A 856 -38.43 16.47 -2.03
N LEU A 857 -37.14 16.10 -2.12
CA LEU A 857 -36.32 15.43 -1.10
C LEU A 857 -36.13 16.17 0.23
N THR A 858 -36.54 17.42 0.35
CA THR A 858 -36.35 18.17 1.60
C THR A 858 -37.68 18.37 2.33
N ARG A 859 -37.80 17.73 3.50
CA ARG A 859 -38.79 18.10 4.52
C ARG A 859 -38.06 18.78 5.68
N MET A 860 -38.35 20.06 5.91
CA MET A 860 -38.10 20.68 7.21
C MET A 860 -39.25 20.29 8.12
N PHE A 861 -38.96 19.49 9.14
CA PHE A 861 -39.90 19.09 10.18
C PHE A 861 -39.59 19.92 11.43
N THR A 862 -40.36 20.98 11.65
CA THR A 862 -40.25 21.77 12.88
C THR A 862 -41.21 21.17 13.90
N GLU A 863 -40.69 20.51 14.94
CA GLU A 863 -41.51 20.01 16.04
C GLU A 863 -40.97 20.53 17.37
N THR A 864 -41.71 21.46 17.99
CA THR A 864 -41.28 22.09 19.23
C THR A 864 -41.57 21.16 20.41
N PHE A 865 -40.56 20.45 20.89
CA PHE A 865 -40.68 19.59 22.06
C PHE A 865 -40.66 20.40 23.38
N LEU A 866 -41.82 20.53 24.01
CA LEU A 866 -41.88 21.08 25.37
C LEU A 866 -41.43 20.00 26.36
N LEU A 867 -40.15 20.06 26.74
CA LEU A 867 -39.46 19.13 27.63
C LEU A 867 -40.09 19.01 29.04
N ASN A 868 -41.09 19.84 29.37
CA ASN A 868 -41.79 19.81 30.66
C ASN A 868 -42.42 18.43 30.98
N ARG A 869 -42.82 17.63 29.97
CA ARG A 869 -43.37 16.27 30.21
C ARG A 869 -42.32 15.18 30.46
N LEU A 870 -41.13 15.29 29.87
CA LEU A 870 -40.05 14.29 30.05
C LEU A 870 -39.31 14.46 31.39
N ALA A 871 -39.49 15.61 32.05
CA ALA A 871 -38.93 15.87 33.38
C ALA A 871 -39.68 15.13 34.51
N GLU A 872 -40.93 14.69 34.29
CA GLU A 872 -41.71 13.96 35.30
C GLU A 872 -41.29 12.47 35.42
N ASP A 873 -40.72 11.89 34.36
CA ASP A 873 -40.37 10.46 34.28
C ASP A 873 -38.87 10.15 34.54
N MET A 874 -38.03 11.16 34.81
CA MET A 874 -36.66 10.94 35.24
C MET A 874 -36.57 11.07 36.77
N PRO A 875 -36.17 10.02 37.52
CA PRO A 875 -35.83 10.18 38.92
C PRO A 875 -34.56 11.04 38.98
N PHE A 876 -34.70 12.29 39.40
CA PHE A 876 -33.60 13.24 39.57
C PHE A 876 -32.61 12.80 40.66
#